data_AF-A0A814BIA9-F1
#
_entry.id   AF-A0A814BIA9-F1
#
_cell.length_a   1.000
_cell.length_b   1.000
_cell.length_c   1.000
_cell.angle_alpha   90.00
_cell.angle_beta   90.00
_cell.angle_gamma   90.00
#
_symmetry.space_group_name_H-M   'P 1'
#
loop_
_entity.id
_entity.type
_entity.pdbx_description
1 polymer ?
#
loop_
_entity_poly.entity_id
_entity_poly.type
_entity_poly.pdbx_seq_one_letter_code
_entity_poly.pdbx_strand_id
1 'polypeptide(L)'
;MFMCCRSQKTIICLLIFICLNTFSQSVSESEFFIYEDGVQLPKEDDTHSEQIILSPEIPFITTKYESIYINTNGFLSFLLPIAYFFPQITLTSYSGYAIIAPLWADIDTSIKGGSITYKYTKEEHLLEKAKKLVQEGFPRATHFQPNSILICTWKDVHSHLNKDDKKNTFQVAIVSDGTQTYSIFMYAKLEFISAYSPTKLGREDRYAEAGFTDGTSQQTIVLPGSSGETAANLARDSNIGKPGVWVYLIGDRRRYGRFRITPAGSEDDAEEVLVPVQSPYSSNIYQHQPQNFYHEYLSSPSTSTIPPDAVECKTCSRNARCENQGNGYCCRCLFPYLGSGQRCERAENYPVVGKINGTINGQKIDSELQGYVYIEDGRIHNSLYNMPLTHSNLQQLIPLFNTINWLFGTVHRFSDPIDNGFALTGGVVNRTATVRIFEVDNTTEQAILNIEQYFRGIESGVLQVDTYINGSLPHPEGNLSVTIGNNNIKYIKRSLGHYDAKASPTYTLVSKIDANTSVAYNMSYEIEDNLSFYECPHNPHRSPKEIIVSNQDNHIYHSIEDTTIRFFTVTKVGTQAPKFDPCDSSPCHGYAQCIPNFEQNTYECKCNPGFLGDGVRRCDDVNECIQSPCHSNAICTNTYGNFSCECKRNYIGNGFFCKPINDEIETCATKICPQFSTCIQDPHTRHARCLCKEGWQMTDDHENHVNGNYKSICKPKQCNEYYNCDTNANCLINENTQKYECTCKPGFYGDGYSCTAHFCSTDGDCGYNAHCLPDEQRPGFSKCVCDPGYLNDGTTFSTCVKDVVSCNIENKCHVNAQCIYNERIDRHVCLCRTGYKGDGITCRHEHSCLENATICSPSAACVYDAILQDNVCSCKDGFVGDGIHCAETLGGPKEQFLIVNQGQTILKVPLTASGSTNNGEQRILYVPRMRAVGISVDCRQQFVYFTDTSGKTIQRMKYDGTEQKVILSGLGSPEGIAIDWVSRLVFWTDSALKRLEVAKLDGSLRKVLLDKNIQNPRAIAVNPELGYVFWTDWNRQNPRIERANMDGSERKILVSDKLGLPNGLYYDHHRRELCWGDAKMKTIECVRDDGSNRRVLLTDQTTMIFGLSDGLQYAYWTDWSTNKIGRIDKTPSRTPDSVLLPSGGNGKLYGLVAVKDSCPSDVNNVCGDNNDCTTGQLCLPNLSLRAKRVCHCADNAGLQCLIRERPPPPPPPQLG
;
A
#
# COMPACT_ATOMS: atom_id res chain seq x y z
N MET A 1 71.98 24.12 -58.79
CA MET A 1 72.44 22.72 -58.91
C MET A 1 72.47 22.16 -57.50
N PHE A 2 71.44 21.57 -56.90
CA PHE A 2 70.32 20.68 -57.29
C PHE A 2 70.49 19.36 -56.54
N MET A 3 69.48 19.08 -55.72
CA MET A 3 69.02 17.79 -55.18
C MET A 3 69.73 17.15 -53.98
N CYS A 4 68.89 16.71 -53.03
CA CYS A 4 69.13 15.82 -51.89
C CYS A 4 69.65 16.41 -50.56
N CYS A 5 68.82 17.20 -49.85
CA CYS A 5 68.75 17.15 -48.37
C CYS A 5 67.55 17.92 -47.76
N ARG A 6 66.32 17.64 -48.19
CA ARG A 6 65.11 18.29 -47.61
C ARG A 6 63.89 17.37 -47.40
N SER A 7 64.09 16.05 -47.25
CA SER A 7 62.99 15.07 -47.15
C SER A 7 62.86 14.31 -45.82
N GLN A 8 63.74 14.50 -44.83
CA GLN A 8 63.66 13.73 -43.57
C GLN A 8 63.05 14.48 -42.38
N LYS A 9 63.00 15.83 -42.38
CA LYS A 9 62.36 16.57 -41.28
C LYS A 9 60.85 16.73 -41.42
N THR A 10 60.31 16.71 -42.65
CA THR A 10 58.86 16.81 -42.87
C THR A 10 58.16 15.48 -42.62
N ILE A 11 58.81 14.34 -42.90
CA ILE A 11 58.24 13.00 -42.63
C ILE A 11 58.31 12.66 -41.14
N ILE A 12 59.33 13.09 -40.41
CA ILE A 12 59.39 12.91 -38.95
C ILE A 12 58.44 13.88 -38.24
N CYS A 13 58.26 15.12 -38.70
CA CYS A 13 57.20 15.97 -38.16
C CYS A 13 55.79 15.52 -38.55
N LEU A 14 55.54 14.96 -39.74
CA LEU A 14 54.24 14.35 -40.06
C LEU A 14 54.01 13.05 -39.28
N LEU A 15 55.02 12.19 -39.11
CA LEU A 15 54.90 10.97 -38.30
C LEU A 15 54.79 11.29 -36.81
N ILE A 16 55.40 12.37 -36.30
CA ILE A 16 55.20 12.83 -34.91
C ILE A 16 53.85 13.55 -34.76
N PHE A 17 53.32 14.24 -35.78
CA PHE A 17 51.94 14.77 -35.75
C PHE A 17 50.87 13.69 -35.92
N ILE A 18 51.19 12.58 -36.62
CA ILE A 18 50.31 11.41 -36.80
C ILE A 18 50.45 10.43 -35.61
N CYS A 19 51.60 10.37 -34.91
CA CYS A 19 51.79 9.57 -33.70
C CYS A 19 51.54 10.33 -32.38
N LEU A 20 51.28 11.64 -32.40
CA LEU A 20 50.75 12.42 -31.26
C LEU A 20 49.26 12.77 -31.40
N ASN A 21 48.58 12.22 -32.41
CA ASN A 21 47.12 12.33 -32.60
C ASN A 21 46.46 10.96 -32.81
N THR A 22 46.79 9.99 -31.97
CA THR A 22 45.81 8.98 -31.57
C THR A 22 45.26 9.36 -30.19
N PHE A 23 44.77 10.59 -30.05
CA PHE A 23 43.80 10.88 -29.00
C PHE A 23 42.55 10.09 -29.40
N SER A 24 42.35 8.96 -28.72
CA SER A 24 41.13 8.17 -28.76
C SER A 24 39.94 9.11 -28.51
N GLN A 25 39.32 9.61 -29.57
CA GLN A 25 38.11 10.43 -29.50
C GLN A 25 36.94 9.50 -29.19
N SER A 26 36.03 9.95 -28.33
CA SER A 26 34.80 9.24 -28.01
C SER A 26 33.97 8.96 -29.27
N VAL A 27 33.07 7.98 -29.19
CA VAL A 27 32.19 7.62 -30.30
C VAL A 27 31.41 8.85 -30.80
N SER A 28 31.38 9.06 -32.11
CA SER A 28 30.63 10.19 -32.70
C SER A 28 29.12 10.01 -32.48
N GLU A 29 28.39 11.10 -32.23
CA GLU A 29 26.91 11.05 -32.19
C GLU A 29 26.31 10.52 -33.50
N SER A 30 27.00 10.71 -34.63
CA SER A 30 26.58 10.15 -35.94
C SER A 30 26.64 8.63 -35.99
N GLU A 31 27.39 7.99 -35.08
CA GLU A 31 27.47 6.54 -34.94
C GLU A 31 26.42 5.97 -33.99
N PHE A 32 25.63 6.79 -33.28
CA PHE A 32 24.51 6.30 -32.48
C PHE A 32 23.47 5.57 -33.34
N PHE A 33 22.68 4.70 -32.74
CA PHE A 33 21.47 4.18 -33.38
C PHE A 33 20.47 5.32 -33.57
N ILE A 34 19.80 5.35 -34.73
CA ILE A 34 18.83 6.41 -35.05
C ILE A 34 17.70 6.40 -34.01
N TYR A 35 17.45 7.54 -33.38
CA TYR A 35 16.48 7.70 -32.28
C TYR A 35 15.52 8.88 -32.47
N GLU A 36 15.67 9.66 -33.54
CA GLU A 36 15.00 10.97 -33.73
C GLU A 36 13.47 10.86 -33.92
N ASP A 37 12.99 9.68 -34.32
CA ASP A 37 11.57 9.34 -34.44
C ASP A 37 11.02 8.58 -33.21
N GLY A 38 11.80 8.51 -32.14
CA GLY A 38 11.42 7.89 -30.87
C GLY A 38 10.51 8.75 -30.00
N VAL A 39 10.02 8.17 -28.91
CA VAL A 39 9.21 8.84 -27.90
C VAL A 39 10.14 9.63 -26.97
N GLN A 40 9.86 10.92 -26.80
CA GLN A 40 10.61 11.79 -25.90
C GLN A 40 9.97 11.80 -24.50
N LEU A 41 10.78 11.67 -23.44
CA LEU A 41 10.30 11.83 -22.06
C LEU A 41 9.92 13.30 -21.78
N PRO A 42 8.99 13.55 -20.85
CA PRO A 42 8.70 14.89 -20.35
C PRO A 42 9.97 15.58 -19.85
N LYS A 43 10.08 16.89 -20.09
CA LYS A 43 11.19 17.72 -19.60
C LYS A 43 10.95 18.11 -18.14
N GLU A 44 10.99 17.12 -17.28
CA GLU A 44 10.76 17.24 -15.84
C GLU A 44 11.98 16.67 -15.09
N ASP A 45 12.15 17.12 -13.85
CA ASP A 45 13.13 16.54 -12.94
C ASP A 45 12.51 15.29 -12.28
N ASP A 46 13.34 14.29 -11.98
CA ASP A 46 12.92 13.02 -11.39
C ASP A 46 11.66 12.41 -12.07
N THR A 47 11.70 12.20 -13.39
CA THR A 47 10.60 11.60 -14.17
C THR A 47 10.98 10.27 -14.83
N HIS A 48 10.03 9.63 -15.51
CA HIS A 48 10.23 8.33 -16.16
C HIS A 48 9.31 8.14 -17.37
N SER A 49 9.56 7.10 -18.17
CA SER A 49 8.67 6.70 -19.27
C SER A 49 7.42 5.97 -18.76
N GLU A 50 6.38 5.93 -19.58
CA GLU A 50 5.35 4.90 -19.46
C GLU A 50 5.95 3.48 -19.62
N GLN A 51 5.20 2.45 -19.24
CA GLN A 51 5.65 1.07 -19.36
C GLN A 51 5.89 0.69 -20.83
N ILE A 52 7.13 0.32 -21.17
CA ILE A 52 7.49 -0.14 -22.52
C ILE A 52 7.30 -1.65 -22.56
N ILE A 53 6.37 -2.14 -23.38
CA ILE A 53 6.11 -3.57 -23.55
C ILE A 53 7.15 -4.18 -24.51
N LEU A 54 7.83 -5.22 -24.05
CA LEU A 54 8.85 -5.97 -24.78
C LEU A 54 8.19 -7.18 -25.46
N SER A 55 8.22 -7.21 -26.79
CA SER A 55 7.62 -8.29 -27.58
C SER A 55 8.54 -8.68 -28.75
N PRO A 56 9.30 -9.78 -28.63
CA PRO A 56 9.25 -10.79 -27.57
C PRO A 56 9.85 -10.32 -26.23
N GLU A 57 9.55 -11.05 -25.16
CA GLU A 57 10.18 -10.86 -23.85
C GLU A 57 11.70 -10.94 -23.95
N ILE A 58 12.38 -10.12 -23.14
CA ILE A 58 13.83 -10.03 -23.15
C ILE A 58 14.39 -10.75 -21.91
N PRO A 59 15.23 -11.78 -22.09
CA PRO A 59 16.03 -12.35 -20.99
C PRO A 59 17.01 -11.31 -20.43
N PHE A 60 17.02 -11.14 -19.11
CA PHE A 60 18.02 -10.38 -18.36
C PHE A 60 18.42 -11.17 -17.11
N ILE A 61 19.70 -11.54 -17.07
CA ILE A 61 20.33 -12.43 -16.08
C ILE A 61 19.62 -13.79 -16.06
N THR A 62 18.80 -14.08 -15.07
CA THR A 62 18.06 -15.34 -14.90
C THR A 62 16.56 -15.21 -15.16
N THR A 63 16.08 -13.99 -15.42
CA THR A 63 14.66 -13.65 -15.49
C THR A 63 14.30 -13.12 -16.87
N LYS A 64 13.09 -13.42 -17.33
CA LYS A 64 12.53 -12.78 -18.53
C LYS A 64 11.67 -11.62 -18.11
N TYR A 65 11.81 -10.50 -18.80
CA TYR A 65 11.00 -9.32 -18.55
C TYR A 65 10.13 -9.01 -19.78
N GLU A 66 8.84 -8.83 -19.50
CA GLU A 66 7.82 -8.40 -20.48
C GLU A 66 7.79 -6.87 -20.63
N SER A 67 8.43 -6.13 -19.72
CA SER A 67 8.41 -4.67 -19.73
C SER A 67 9.66 -4.03 -19.15
N ILE A 68 9.87 -2.76 -19.50
CA ILE A 68 10.96 -1.94 -18.99
C ILE A 68 10.54 -0.46 -18.93
N TYR A 69 11.16 0.29 -18.03
CA TYR A 69 10.98 1.73 -17.83
C TYR A 69 12.30 2.47 -18.02
N ILE A 70 12.23 3.71 -18.50
CA ILE A 70 13.38 4.59 -18.69
C ILE A 70 13.25 5.74 -17.70
N ASN A 71 14.29 5.98 -16.90
CA ASN A 71 14.27 6.97 -15.84
C ASN A 71 15.18 8.16 -16.22
N THR A 72 14.80 9.37 -15.80
CA THR A 72 15.57 10.59 -16.11
C THR A 72 17.03 10.49 -15.68
N ASN A 73 17.25 9.92 -14.49
CA ASN A 73 18.52 9.78 -13.79
C ASN A 73 19.50 8.76 -14.41
N GLY A 74 19.34 8.44 -15.70
CA GLY A 74 20.36 7.76 -16.51
C GLY A 74 20.42 6.25 -16.36
N PHE A 75 19.29 5.63 -15.99
CA PHE A 75 19.15 4.18 -15.90
C PHE A 75 17.75 3.68 -16.29
N LEU A 76 17.66 2.39 -16.60
CA LEU A 76 16.46 1.64 -16.93
C LEU A 76 16.12 0.68 -15.80
N SER A 77 14.83 0.45 -15.56
CA SER A 77 14.35 -0.47 -14.54
C SER A 77 13.27 -1.40 -15.11
N PHE A 78 13.32 -2.69 -14.74
CA PHE A 78 12.41 -3.68 -15.34
C PHE A 78 11.09 -3.88 -14.57
N LEU A 79 11.11 -3.66 -13.25
CA LEU A 79 9.97 -4.00 -12.38
C LEU A 79 9.00 -2.83 -12.14
N LEU A 80 9.55 -1.63 -11.97
CA LEU A 80 8.78 -0.40 -11.71
C LEU A 80 9.61 0.83 -12.07
N PRO A 81 8.97 1.98 -12.35
CA PRO A 81 9.67 3.23 -12.57
C PRO A 81 10.29 3.74 -11.27
N ILE A 82 11.50 4.30 -11.37
CA ILE A 82 12.25 4.87 -10.25
C ILE A 82 12.61 6.30 -10.64
N ALA A 83 11.72 7.23 -10.26
CA ALA A 83 11.81 8.62 -10.67
C ALA A 83 12.90 9.38 -9.90
N TYR A 84 13.03 9.14 -8.58
CA TYR A 84 13.89 9.93 -7.69
C TYR A 84 15.37 9.52 -7.73
N PHE A 85 16.27 10.51 -7.78
CA PHE A 85 17.69 10.30 -7.52
C PHE A 85 17.98 10.13 -6.02
N PHE A 86 18.71 9.06 -5.67
CA PHE A 86 19.10 8.79 -4.28
C PHE A 86 20.61 8.91 -4.11
N PRO A 87 21.13 10.01 -3.54
CA PRO A 87 22.57 10.25 -3.42
C PRO A 87 23.27 9.25 -2.49
N GLN A 88 22.51 8.46 -1.72
CA GLN A 88 23.06 7.48 -0.78
C GLN A 88 23.09 6.03 -1.30
N ILE A 89 22.67 5.81 -2.53
CA ILE A 89 22.48 4.48 -3.10
C ILE A 89 23.46 4.25 -4.27
N THR A 90 24.08 3.07 -4.32
CA THR A 90 24.89 2.58 -5.45
C THR A 90 24.23 1.37 -6.11
N LEU A 91 24.64 1.01 -7.33
CA LEU A 91 24.25 -0.25 -7.99
C LEU A 91 24.50 -1.47 -7.08
N THR A 92 25.54 -1.42 -6.25
CA THR A 92 25.90 -2.48 -5.30
C THR A 92 25.11 -2.49 -3.99
N SER A 93 24.49 -1.38 -3.59
CA SER A 93 23.66 -1.29 -2.37
C SER A 93 22.16 -1.33 -2.65
N TYR A 94 21.75 -1.26 -3.92
CA TYR A 94 20.34 -1.23 -4.30
C TYR A 94 19.78 -2.65 -4.41
N SER A 95 19.44 -3.25 -3.27
CA SER A 95 18.79 -4.56 -3.22
C SER A 95 17.29 -4.45 -3.56
N GLY A 96 16.84 -5.24 -4.53
CA GLY A 96 15.41 -5.45 -4.85
C GLY A 96 14.94 -5.02 -6.24
N TYR A 97 15.77 -4.42 -7.10
CA TYR A 97 15.35 -3.97 -8.44
C TYR A 97 16.35 -4.33 -9.53
N ALA A 98 15.86 -4.93 -10.62
CA ALA A 98 16.65 -5.19 -11.81
C ALA A 98 16.83 -3.90 -12.64
N ILE A 99 18.09 -3.48 -12.83
CA ILE A 99 18.49 -2.19 -13.41
C ILE A 99 19.58 -2.36 -14.47
N ILE A 100 19.47 -1.56 -15.52
CA ILE A 100 20.54 -1.29 -16.50
C ILE A 100 20.87 0.19 -16.43
N ALA A 101 22.05 0.55 -15.95
CA ALA A 101 22.48 1.93 -15.80
C ALA A 101 23.60 2.25 -16.80
N PRO A 102 23.31 2.86 -17.96
CA PRO A 102 24.36 3.43 -18.80
C PRO A 102 25.11 4.55 -18.08
N LEU A 103 24.45 5.41 -17.30
CA LEU A 103 25.12 6.41 -16.47
C LEU A 103 24.17 6.94 -15.38
N TRP A 104 24.13 6.30 -14.23
CA TRP A 104 23.33 6.72 -13.10
C TRP A 104 23.91 7.98 -12.45
N ALA A 105 23.23 9.12 -12.64
CA ALA A 105 23.56 10.41 -12.07
C ALA A 105 22.28 11.20 -11.77
N ASP A 106 22.41 12.28 -10.99
CA ASP A 106 21.32 13.22 -10.71
C ASP A 106 21.11 14.12 -11.95
N ILE A 107 20.20 13.72 -12.84
CA ILE A 107 20.00 14.33 -14.15
C ILE A 107 18.69 15.11 -14.18
N ASP A 108 18.79 16.41 -14.45
CA ASP A 108 17.66 17.32 -14.55
C ASP A 108 17.51 17.84 -15.99
N THR A 109 16.32 17.64 -16.57
CA THR A 109 15.98 18.10 -17.92
C THR A 109 15.03 19.31 -17.93
N SER A 110 14.59 19.77 -16.77
CA SER A 110 13.54 20.79 -16.61
C SER A 110 14.02 22.24 -16.79
N ILE A 111 15.27 22.56 -16.38
CA ILE A 111 15.76 23.96 -16.33
C ILE A 111 16.55 24.37 -17.57
N LYS A 112 17.69 23.71 -17.87
CA LYS A 112 18.67 24.15 -18.91
C LYS A 112 18.53 23.42 -20.26
N GLY A 113 17.50 22.58 -20.41
CA GLY A 113 17.28 21.78 -21.61
C GLY A 113 18.09 20.48 -21.66
N GLY A 114 18.01 19.78 -22.79
CA GLY A 114 18.37 18.37 -22.95
C GLY A 114 17.14 17.53 -23.34
N SER A 115 17.35 16.30 -23.81
CA SER A 115 16.25 15.41 -24.18
C SER A 115 16.60 13.96 -23.94
N ILE A 116 15.63 13.21 -23.40
CA ILE A 116 15.73 11.76 -23.26
C ILE A 116 14.72 11.16 -24.24
N THR A 117 15.20 10.38 -25.19
CA THR A 117 14.37 9.81 -26.27
C THR A 117 14.57 8.31 -26.33
N TYR A 118 13.49 7.56 -26.55
CA TYR A 118 13.55 6.11 -26.64
C TYR A 118 12.71 5.53 -27.77
N LYS A 119 13.16 4.38 -28.27
CA LYS A 119 12.52 3.69 -29.39
C LYS A 119 12.69 2.19 -29.25
N TYR A 120 11.58 1.46 -29.11
CA TYR A 120 11.54 0.01 -29.26
C TYR A 120 11.10 -0.32 -30.69
N THR A 121 11.95 -0.98 -31.47
CA THR A 121 11.71 -1.21 -32.91
C THR A 121 12.22 -2.56 -33.38
N LYS A 122 11.76 -2.97 -34.57
CA LYS A 122 12.16 -4.18 -35.30
C LYS A 122 12.67 -3.84 -36.71
N GLU A 123 13.06 -2.59 -36.94
CA GLU A 123 13.57 -2.13 -38.22
C GLU A 123 14.87 -2.85 -38.60
N GLU A 124 14.87 -3.48 -39.77
CA GLU A 124 15.95 -4.37 -40.24
C GLU A 124 17.32 -3.69 -40.29
N HIS A 125 17.39 -2.42 -40.71
CA HIS A 125 18.65 -1.69 -40.78
C HIS A 125 19.28 -1.42 -39.40
N LEU A 126 18.47 -1.23 -38.35
CA LEU A 126 18.94 -1.06 -36.96
C LEU A 126 19.35 -2.42 -36.36
N LEU A 127 18.57 -3.46 -36.63
CA LEU A 127 18.89 -4.84 -36.23
C LEU A 127 20.20 -5.32 -36.85
N GLU A 128 20.46 -5.04 -38.13
CA GLU A 128 21.71 -5.39 -38.81
C GLU A 128 22.91 -4.59 -38.28
N LYS A 129 22.73 -3.29 -37.96
CA LYS A 129 23.76 -2.51 -37.28
C LYS A 129 24.10 -3.09 -35.90
N ALA A 130 23.08 -3.44 -35.12
CA ALA A 130 23.24 -4.03 -33.80
C ALA A 130 23.90 -5.40 -33.85
N LYS A 131 23.49 -6.25 -34.79
CA LYS A 131 24.09 -7.56 -35.05
C LYS A 131 25.58 -7.45 -35.33
N LYS A 132 26.00 -6.51 -36.19
CA LYS A 132 27.42 -6.28 -36.49
C LYS A 132 28.21 -5.90 -35.24
N LEU A 133 27.71 -4.97 -34.42
CA LEU A 133 28.37 -4.56 -33.17
C LEU A 133 28.46 -5.71 -32.15
N VAL A 134 27.41 -6.52 -32.03
CA VAL A 134 27.43 -7.73 -31.18
C VAL A 134 28.47 -8.73 -31.68
N GLN A 135 28.54 -8.98 -32.99
CA GLN A 135 29.51 -9.92 -33.58
C GLN A 135 30.96 -9.42 -33.54
N GLU A 136 31.18 -8.11 -33.53
CA GLU A 136 32.50 -7.54 -33.28
C GLU A 136 32.97 -7.78 -31.84
N GLY A 137 32.07 -7.67 -30.85
CA GLY A 137 32.38 -7.94 -29.44
C GLY A 137 32.40 -9.43 -29.07
N PHE A 138 31.55 -10.21 -29.71
CA PHE A 138 31.40 -11.66 -29.52
C PHE A 138 31.54 -12.39 -30.86
N PRO A 139 32.77 -12.62 -31.36
CA PRO A 139 32.99 -13.26 -32.66
C PRO A 139 32.37 -14.66 -32.81
N ARG A 140 32.07 -15.35 -31.70
CA ARG A 140 31.40 -16.66 -31.65
C ARG A 140 29.87 -16.58 -31.69
N ALA A 141 29.26 -15.39 -31.62
CA ALA A 141 27.82 -15.18 -31.76
C ALA A 141 27.37 -15.25 -33.25
N THR A 142 27.87 -16.24 -33.99
CA THR A 142 27.62 -16.41 -35.43
C THR A 142 26.16 -16.73 -35.75
N HIS A 143 25.45 -17.33 -34.79
CA HIS A 143 24.03 -17.70 -34.89
C HIS A 143 23.07 -16.67 -34.28
N PHE A 144 23.58 -15.58 -33.70
CA PHE A 144 22.73 -14.54 -33.12
C PHE A 144 22.07 -13.72 -34.23
N GLN A 145 20.73 -13.73 -34.25
CA GLN A 145 19.92 -12.95 -35.18
C GLN A 145 18.90 -12.12 -34.39
N PRO A 146 19.17 -10.83 -34.15
CA PRO A 146 18.29 -10.02 -33.32
C PRO A 146 16.94 -9.80 -34.00
N ASN A 147 15.86 -9.90 -33.23
CA ASN A 147 14.49 -9.66 -33.69
C ASN A 147 13.85 -8.41 -33.08
N SER A 148 14.51 -7.80 -32.11
CA SER A 148 14.08 -6.55 -31.47
C SER A 148 15.26 -5.76 -30.92
N ILE A 149 15.11 -4.43 -30.91
CA ILE A 149 16.05 -3.50 -30.30
C ILE A 149 15.31 -2.39 -29.55
N LEU A 150 15.73 -2.11 -28.31
CA LEU A 150 15.34 -0.93 -27.54
C LEU A 150 16.51 0.05 -27.52
N ILE A 151 16.29 1.27 -27.99
CA ILE A 151 17.28 2.35 -28.03
C ILE A 151 16.84 3.44 -27.05
N CYS A 152 17.72 3.87 -26.16
CA CYS A 152 17.46 4.96 -25.20
C CYS A 152 18.63 5.95 -25.24
N THR A 153 18.34 7.23 -25.48
CA THR A 153 19.35 8.28 -25.68
C THR A 153 19.12 9.43 -24.73
N TRP A 154 20.13 9.77 -23.93
CA TRP A 154 20.21 11.00 -23.14
C TRP A 154 21.10 11.97 -23.92
N LYS A 155 20.49 13.00 -24.50
CA LYS A 155 21.20 14.00 -25.31
C LYS A 155 21.29 15.33 -24.59
N ASP A 156 22.51 15.84 -24.47
CA ASP A 156 22.81 17.16 -23.91
C ASP A 156 22.16 17.38 -22.53
N VAL A 157 22.11 16.32 -21.71
CA VAL A 157 21.48 16.37 -20.38
C VAL A 157 22.41 17.03 -19.38
N HIS A 158 21.84 17.66 -18.35
CA HIS A 158 22.56 18.42 -17.34
C HIS A 158 22.44 17.73 -15.97
N SER A 159 23.38 18.01 -15.06
CA SER A 159 23.23 17.59 -13.66
C SER A 159 22.31 18.52 -12.88
N HIS A 160 21.61 17.98 -11.88
CA HIS A 160 20.77 18.74 -10.95
C HIS A 160 21.57 19.91 -10.33
N LEU A 161 20.96 21.10 -10.25
CA LEU A 161 21.48 22.36 -9.67
C LEU A 161 22.69 23.04 -10.36
N ASN A 162 23.16 22.59 -11.54
CA ASN A 162 24.46 23.02 -12.05
C ASN A 162 24.52 24.41 -12.73
N LYS A 163 25.58 25.16 -12.39
CA LYS A 163 25.90 26.51 -12.88
C LYS A 163 26.84 26.53 -14.10
N ASP A 164 27.52 25.43 -14.44
CA ASP A 164 28.72 25.43 -15.32
C ASP A 164 28.52 24.99 -16.80
N ASP A 165 27.30 24.93 -17.33
CA ASP A 165 26.97 24.57 -18.73
C ASP A 165 27.55 23.23 -19.26
N LYS A 166 28.01 22.35 -18.36
CA LYS A 166 28.49 20.99 -18.66
C LYS A 166 27.34 20.06 -19.04
N LYS A 167 27.55 19.21 -20.05
CA LYS A 167 26.54 18.33 -20.64
C LYS A 167 27.05 16.91 -20.87
N ASN A 168 26.16 15.94 -20.67
CA ASN A 168 26.41 14.54 -21.02
C ASN A 168 25.52 14.11 -22.19
N THR A 169 26.10 13.34 -23.11
CA THR A 169 25.41 12.70 -24.24
C THR A 169 25.82 11.24 -24.35
N PHE A 170 24.87 10.33 -24.13
CA PHE A 170 25.08 8.89 -24.12
C PHE A 170 23.82 8.12 -24.55
N GLN A 171 24.02 6.89 -25.02
CA GLN A 171 22.97 6.00 -25.53
C GLN A 171 23.18 4.57 -25.02
N VAL A 172 22.09 3.85 -24.77
CA VAL A 172 22.08 2.39 -24.61
C VAL A 172 21.17 1.76 -25.64
N ALA A 173 21.62 0.64 -26.21
CA ALA A 173 20.81 -0.25 -27.02
C ALA A 173 20.73 -1.65 -26.38
N ILE A 174 19.51 -2.14 -26.15
CA ILE A 174 19.24 -3.51 -25.70
C ILE A 174 18.77 -4.31 -26.91
N VAL A 175 19.52 -5.34 -27.27
CA VAL A 175 19.37 -6.10 -28.51
C VAL A 175 19.06 -7.54 -28.15
N SER A 176 17.94 -8.09 -28.62
CA SER A 176 17.52 -9.45 -28.27
C SER A 176 16.99 -10.23 -29.46
N ASP A 177 17.18 -11.55 -29.42
CA ASP A 177 16.51 -12.53 -30.28
C ASP A 177 15.42 -13.32 -29.51
N GLY A 178 15.16 -12.96 -28.24
CA GLY A 178 14.25 -13.65 -27.32
C GLY A 178 14.87 -14.83 -26.56
N THR A 179 16.11 -15.21 -26.90
CA THR A 179 16.88 -16.28 -26.26
C THR A 179 18.17 -15.72 -25.64
N GLN A 180 18.89 -14.88 -26.38
CA GLN A 180 20.04 -14.12 -25.93
C GLN A 180 19.75 -12.62 -25.99
N THR A 181 20.30 -11.89 -25.05
CA THR A 181 20.17 -10.44 -24.95
C THR A 181 21.53 -9.80 -24.73
N TYR A 182 21.82 -8.78 -25.53
CA TYR A 182 23.03 -7.98 -25.43
C TYR A 182 22.69 -6.53 -25.08
N SER A 183 23.56 -5.89 -24.31
CA SER A 183 23.52 -4.45 -24.03
C SER A 183 24.71 -3.76 -24.68
N ILE A 184 24.46 -2.64 -25.33
CA ILE A 184 25.47 -1.79 -25.97
C ILE A 184 25.39 -0.39 -25.36
N PHE A 185 26.40 0.04 -24.63
CA PHE A 185 26.52 1.44 -24.16
C PHE A 185 27.40 2.24 -25.13
N MET A 186 26.98 3.46 -25.47
CA MET A 186 27.67 4.37 -26.38
C MET A 186 27.76 5.75 -25.73
N TYR A 187 28.97 6.25 -25.51
CA TYR A 187 29.23 7.52 -24.82
C TYR A 187 29.88 8.52 -25.77
N ALA A 188 29.12 9.51 -26.24
CA ALA A 188 29.67 10.54 -27.12
C ALA A 188 30.39 11.64 -26.32
N LYS A 189 29.83 12.03 -25.17
CA LYS A 189 30.34 13.14 -24.37
C LYS A 189 29.98 12.98 -22.90
N LEU A 190 30.94 13.06 -21.99
CA LEU A 190 30.75 13.05 -20.54
C LEU A 190 31.53 14.20 -19.90
N GLU A 191 30.88 15.32 -19.59
CA GLU A 191 31.50 16.52 -19.01
C GLU A 191 31.27 16.67 -17.51
N PHE A 192 30.22 16.04 -16.97
CA PHE A 192 30.01 15.92 -15.54
C PHE A 192 29.92 14.46 -15.12
N ILE A 193 30.48 14.17 -13.96
CA ILE A 193 30.50 12.83 -13.37
C ILE A 193 29.97 12.85 -11.93
N SER A 194 29.52 14.01 -11.45
CA SER A 194 28.84 14.21 -10.18
C SER A 194 27.89 15.43 -10.32
N ALA A 195 26.82 15.47 -9.54
CA ALA A 195 26.06 16.71 -9.32
C ALA A 195 26.76 17.57 -8.25
N TYR A 196 26.49 18.87 -8.18
CA TYR A 196 27.06 19.74 -7.15
C TYR A 196 25.92 20.43 -6.39
N SER A 197 25.70 20.05 -5.14
CA SER A 197 24.70 20.63 -4.23
C SER A 197 25.39 21.47 -3.16
N PRO A 198 25.31 22.82 -3.22
CA PRO A 198 25.83 23.69 -2.18
C PRO A 198 24.85 23.72 -1.00
N THR A 199 24.81 22.67 -0.20
CA THR A 199 24.22 22.74 1.15
C THR A 199 25.33 22.96 2.17
N LYS A 200 25.06 23.84 3.16
CA LYS A 200 25.97 24.41 4.18
C LYS A 200 26.71 23.41 5.10
N LEU A 201 26.77 22.13 4.75
CA LEU A 201 27.29 21.00 5.54
C LEU A 201 28.55 20.33 4.94
N GLY A 202 29.09 20.82 3.81
CA GLY A 202 30.37 20.32 3.28
C GLY A 202 30.36 18.84 2.87
N ARG A 203 29.22 18.31 2.40
CA ARG A 203 29.14 16.96 1.83
C ARG A 203 29.54 16.99 0.36
N GLU A 204 30.47 16.13 -0.04
CA GLU A 204 30.78 15.90 -1.45
C GLU A 204 29.72 14.97 -2.07
N ASP A 205 29.19 15.34 -3.23
CA ASP A 205 28.26 14.52 -4.01
C ASP A 205 28.97 13.31 -4.66
N ARG A 206 28.21 12.24 -4.91
CA ARG A 206 28.75 10.97 -5.44
C ARG A 206 29.02 11.01 -6.95
N TYR A 207 29.95 10.15 -7.37
CA TYR A 207 30.29 9.90 -8.77
C TYR A 207 29.23 9.04 -9.49
N ALA A 208 29.05 9.27 -10.79
CA ALA A 208 28.05 8.65 -11.65
C ALA A 208 28.38 7.18 -11.99
N GLU A 209 27.52 6.22 -11.64
CA GLU A 209 27.81 4.80 -11.85
C GLU A 209 27.22 4.25 -13.17
N ALA A 210 27.96 3.37 -13.86
CA ALA A 210 27.47 2.64 -15.02
C ALA A 210 27.55 1.15 -14.74
N GLY A 211 26.55 0.35 -15.13
CA GLY A 211 26.51 -1.07 -14.82
C GLY A 211 25.14 -1.71 -14.89
N PHE A 212 25.04 -2.86 -14.22
CA PHE A 212 23.88 -3.76 -14.24
C PHE A 212 23.68 -4.38 -12.86
N THR A 213 22.42 -4.63 -12.47
CA THR A 213 22.09 -5.45 -11.30
C THR A 213 20.75 -6.16 -11.54
N ASP A 214 20.58 -7.41 -11.08
CA ASP A 214 19.27 -8.07 -11.01
C ASP A 214 18.50 -7.71 -9.73
N GLY A 215 19.04 -6.82 -8.89
CA GLY A 215 18.49 -6.51 -7.58
C GLY A 215 18.92 -7.49 -6.49
N THR A 216 19.74 -8.50 -6.80
CA THR A 216 20.45 -9.32 -5.83
C THR A 216 21.91 -8.86 -5.74
N SER A 217 22.50 -8.91 -4.56
CA SER A 217 23.93 -8.60 -4.39
C SER A 217 24.85 -9.61 -5.10
N GLN A 218 24.30 -10.70 -5.65
CA GLN A 218 25.06 -11.79 -6.26
C GLN A 218 25.40 -11.55 -7.73
N GLN A 219 24.65 -10.72 -8.47
CA GLN A 219 24.80 -10.50 -9.91
C GLN A 219 24.82 -9.01 -10.28
N THR A 220 25.54 -8.21 -9.49
CA THR A 220 25.78 -6.79 -9.77
C THR A 220 27.14 -6.59 -10.44
N ILE A 221 27.17 -5.88 -11.56
CA ILE A 221 28.39 -5.47 -12.27
C ILE A 221 28.42 -3.95 -12.39
N VAL A 222 29.53 -3.35 -11.98
CA VAL A 222 29.84 -1.94 -12.20
C VAL A 222 30.93 -1.86 -13.26
N LEU A 223 30.74 -0.98 -14.25
CA LEU A 223 31.73 -0.78 -15.32
C LEU A 223 33.05 -0.25 -14.71
N PRO A 224 34.21 -0.68 -15.22
CA PRO A 224 35.50 -0.19 -14.73
C PRO A 224 35.57 1.33 -14.77
N GLY A 225 35.80 1.95 -13.62
CA GLY A 225 36.00 3.39 -13.48
C GLY A 225 34.75 4.25 -13.32
N SER A 226 33.53 3.72 -13.36
CA SER A 226 32.32 4.56 -13.24
C SER A 226 32.12 5.14 -11.82
N SER A 227 32.46 4.42 -10.75
CA SER A 227 32.20 4.90 -9.38
C SER A 227 33.27 5.86 -8.81
N GLY A 228 33.91 6.69 -9.64
CA GLY A 228 35.00 7.57 -9.23
C GLY A 228 35.30 8.72 -10.22
N GLU A 229 36.36 9.49 -9.96
CA GLU A 229 36.82 10.59 -10.85
C GLU A 229 37.10 10.14 -12.29
N THR A 230 37.32 8.84 -12.49
CA THR A 230 37.59 8.21 -13.78
C THR A 230 36.34 7.88 -14.58
N ALA A 231 35.12 8.21 -14.11
CA ALA A 231 33.88 7.90 -14.83
C ALA A 231 33.81 8.57 -16.21
N ALA A 232 34.47 9.73 -16.36
CA ALA A 232 34.60 10.41 -17.65
C ALA A 232 35.38 9.58 -18.69
N ASN A 233 36.18 8.60 -18.25
CA ASN A 233 36.91 7.69 -19.12
C ASN A 233 36.01 6.71 -19.85
N LEU A 234 34.76 6.51 -19.41
CA LEU A 234 33.80 5.64 -20.12
C LEU A 234 33.61 6.06 -21.58
N ALA A 235 33.79 7.36 -21.90
CA ALA A 235 33.76 7.89 -23.26
C ALA A 235 35.03 7.61 -24.08
N ARG A 236 36.15 7.27 -23.44
CA ARG A 236 37.46 7.03 -24.08
C ARG A 236 37.85 5.56 -24.13
N ASP A 237 37.39 4.79 -23.16
CA ASP A 237 37.68 3.37 -22.97
C ASP A 237 36.61 2.50 -23.65
N SER A 238 36.91 1.21 -23.83
CA SER A 238 36.03 0.24 -24.51
C SER A 238 36.47 -1.19 -24.23
N ASN A 239 35.52 -2.13 -24.18
CA ASN A 239 35.80 -3.57 -24.15
C ASN A 239 35.81 -4.25 -25.53
N ILE A 240 35.57 -3.51 -26.61
CA ILE A 240 35.64 -4.01 -28.00
C ILE A 240 36.67 -3.24 -28.85
N GLY A 241 37.47 -2.38 -28.23
CA GLY A 241 38.47 -1.56 -28.92
C GLY A 241 37.88 -0.39 -29.74
N LYS A 242 36.60 -0.07 -29.57
CA LYS A 242 35.94 1.11 -30.17
C LYS A 242 35.66 2.15 -29.07
N PRO A 243 36.40 3.26 -29.01
CA PRO A 243 36.33 4.23 -27.91
C PRO A 243 34.89 4.66 -27.57
N GLY A 244 34.52 4.56 -26.30
CA GLY A 244 33.18 4.94 -25.84
C GLY A 244 32.09 3.90 -26.13
N VAL A 245 32.42 2.73 -26.70
CA VAL A 245 31.47 1.65 -26.98
C VAL A 245 31.74 0.44 -26.08
N TRP A 246 30.71 -0.02 -25.38
CA TRP A 246 30.79 -1.15 -24.46
C TRP A 246 29.71 -2.18 -24.75
N VAL A 247 30.08 -3.46 -24.91
CA VAL A 247 29.16 -4.53 -25.29
C VAL A 247 29.16 -5.66 -24.26
N TYR A 248 27.99 -6.07 -23.79
CA TYR A 248 27.81 -7.11 -22.77
C TYR A 248 26.73 -8.11 -23.16
N LEU A 249 26.95 -9.40 -22.90
CA LEU A 249 25.90 -10.41 -22.89
C LEU A 249 25.20 -10.35 -21.53
N ILE A 250 23.93 -9.96 -21.52
CA ILE A 250 23.16 -9.68 -20.30
C ILE A 250 22.04 -10.69 -20.06
N GLY A 251 21.78 -11.63 -20.96
CA GLY A 251 20.88 -12.76 -20.73
C GLY A 251 21.10 -13.89 -21.74
N ASP A 252 21.08 -15.15 -21.30
CA ASP A 252 21.12 -16.34 -22.17
C ASP A 252 20.27 -17.48 -21.59
N ARG A 253 19.23 -17.86 -22.33
CA ARG A 253 18.29 -18.92 -21.95
C ARG A 253 18.92 -20.31 -21.87
N ARG A 254 20.06 -20.55 -22.51
CA ARG A 254 20.69 -21.87 -22.57
C ARG A 254 21.44 -22.24 -21.28
N ARG A 255 21.65 -21.29 -20.35
CA ARG A 255 22.45 -21.47 -19.11
C ARG A 255 21.67 -21.21 -17.82
N TYR A 256 20.41 -21.64 -17.73
CA TYR A 256 19.58 -21.48 -16.51
C TYR A 256 20.28 -22.03 -15.25
N GLY A 257 20.37 -21.22 -14.19
CA GLY A 257 20.89 -21.61 -12.87
C GLY A 257 22.38 -21.33 -12.58
N ARG A 258 23.18 -20.92 -13.57
CA ARG A 258 24.60 -20.52 -13.40
C ARG A 258 25.04 -19.29 -14.20
N PHE A 259 24.09 -18.54 -14.77
CA PHE A 259 24.38 -17.42 -15.67
C PHE A 259 24.99 -16.20 -14.93
N ARG A 260 25.93 -15.50 -15.57
CA ARG A 260 26.52 -14.22 -15.15
C ARG A 260 26.59 -13.28 -16.35
N ILE A 261 26.52 -11.96 -16.13
CA ILE A 261 26.73 -10.98 -17.19
C ILE A 261 28.18 -11.10 -17.70
N THR A 262 28.34 -11.21 -19.01
CA THR A 262 29.65 -11.47 -19.64
C THR A 262 30.09 -10.24 -20.45
N PRO A 263 31.24 -9.61 -20.15
CA PRO A 263 31.82 -8.58 -21.01
C PRO A 263 32.37 -9.20 -22.29
N ALA A 264 32.24 -8.50 -23.41
CA ALA A 264 32.94 -8.86 -24.66
C ALA A 264 34.45 -9.04 -24.42
N GLY A 265 35.02 -10.11 -24.99
CA GLY A 265 36.46 -10.42 -24.90
C GLY A 265 36.92 -11.17 -23.65
N SER A 266 36.03 -11.77 -22.86
CA SER A 266 36.40 -12.58 -21.67
C SER A 266 36.64 -14.06 -21.98
N GLU A 267 37.37 -14.77 -21.09
CA GLU A 267 37.69 -16.21 -21.26
C GLU A 267 36.44 -17.13 -21.23
N ASP A 268 35.33 -16.69 -20.63
CA ASP A 268 34.05 -17.41 -20.53
C ASP A 268 33.32 -17.58 -21.89
N ASP A 269 33.87 -17.00 -22.97
CA ASP A 269 33.45 -17.24 -24.35
C ASP A 269 33.72 -18.69 -24.82
N ALA A 270 34.45 -19.51 -24.04
CA ALA A 270 34.76 -20.92 -24.35
C ALA A 270 33.69 -21.91 -23.83
N GLU A 271 33.20 -22.81 -24.69
CA GLU A 271 32.16 -23.82 -24.36
C GLU A 271 32.59 -24.82 -23.28
N GLU A 272 31.73 -25.08 -22.29
CA GLU A 272 31.75 -26.34 -21.52
C GLU A 272 30.67 -27.30 -22.04
N VAL A 273 31.13 -28.43 -22.59
CA VAL A 273 30.35 -29.54 -23.11
C VAL A 273 29.69 -30.31 -21.96
N LEU A 274 28.38 -30.51 -22.04
CA LEU A 274 27.58 -31.30 -21.10
C LEU A 274 28.05 -32.77 -21.05
N VAL A 275 28.48 -33.23 -19.87
CA VAL A 275 28.52 -34.66 -19.53
C VAL A 275 27.72 -34.89 -18.25
N PRO A 276 26.71 -35.78 -18.23
CA PRO A 276 25.99 -36.13 -17.01
C PRO A 276 26.79 -37.19 -16.24
N VAL A 277 27.15 -36.90 -14.98
CA VAL A 277 27.70 -37.92 -14.06
C VAL A 277 26.87 -37.97 -12.78
N GLN A 278 26.55 -39.21 -12.44
CA GLN A 278 25.71 -39.70 -11.35
C GLN A 278 26.22 -39.29 -9.96
N SER A 279 25.26 -39.16 -9.04
CA SER A 279 25.49 -39.20 -7.59
C SER A 279 26.02 -40.58 -7.16
N PRO A 280 27.00 -40.60 -6.25
CA PRO A 280 27.03 -41.63 -5.21
C PRO A 280 27.21 -41.05 -3.81
N TYR A 281 26.30 -41.46 -2.92
CA TYR A 281 26.51 -41.90 -1.55
C TYR A 281 27.36 -41.09 -0.55
N SER A 282 26.63 -40.60 0.46
CA SER A 282 26.76 -40.87 1.91
C SER A 282 27.99 -40.40 2.69
N SER A 283 27.66 -39.66 3.76
CA SER A 283 28.19 -39.75 5.13
C SER A 283 29.70 -39.84 5.34
N ASN A 284 30.27 -38.82 5.98
CA ASN A 284 31.14 -39.06 7.13
C ASN A 284 31.15 -37.92 8.14
N ILE A 285 31.02 -38.37 9.38
CA ILE A 285 31.17 -37.68 10.66
C ILE A 285 32.64 -37.31 10.83
N TYR A 286 32.95 -36.08 11.25
CA TYR A 286 34.16 -35.82 12.04
C TYR A 286 33.89 -34.76 13.13
N GLN A 287 34.07 -35.22 14.36
CA GLN A 287 34.30 -34.43 15.57
C GLN A 287 35.54 -33.55 15.39
N HIS A 288 35.54 -32.33 15.92
CA HIS A 288 36.78 -31.70 16.38
C HIS A 288 36.58 -30.87 17.66
N GLN A 289 37.30 -31.31 18.69
CA GLN A 289 37.61 -30.59 19.93
C GLN A 289 38.56 -29.39 19.66
N PRO A 290 38.63 -28.41 20.58
CA PRO A 290 39.43 -27.20 20.41
C PRO A 290 40.89 -27.44 20.83
N GLN A 291 41.87 -26.95 20.07
CA GLN A 291 43.24 -26.82 20.55
C GLN A 291 43.88 -25.48 20.15
N ASN A 292 44.51 -24.90 21.17
CA ASN A 292 45.35 -23.70 21.22
C ASN A 292 46.47 -23.69 20.18
N PHE A 293 46.88 -22.50 19.71
CA PHE A 293 48.30 -22.20 19.45
C PHE A 293 48.56 -20.68 19.50
N TYR A 294 49.49 -20.28 20.39
CA TYR A 294 50.16 -18.97 20.48
C TYR A 294 51.67 -19.19 20.21
N HIS A 295 52.31 -18.27 19.46
CA HIS A 295 53.76 -17.99 19.32
C HIS A 295 54.68 -19.15 18.83
N GLU A 296 55.77 -19.01 18.05
CA GLU A 296 56.75 -17.94 17.80
C GLU A 296 57.71 -18.41 16.66
N TYR A 297 58.31 -17.51 15.86
CA TYR A 297 59.79 -17.36 15.64
C TYR A 297 60.18 -16.58 14.36
N LEU A 298 61.08 -15.62 14.57
CA LEU A 298 61.88 -14.85 13.61
C LEU A 298 63.13 -15.63 13.18
N SER A 299 63.61 -15.42 11.94
CA SER A 299 65.03 -15.15 11.64
C SER A 299 65.26 -14.77 10.16
N SER A 300 66.06 -13.73 9.96
CA SER A 300 66.53 -13.08 8.71
C SER A 300 68.05 -13.35 8.51
N PRO A 301 68.87 -12.65 7.67
CA PRO A 301 68.64 -11.69 6.54
C PRO A 301 69.60 -11.86 5.31
N SER A 302 69.36 -11.09 4.23
CA SER A 302 70.33 -10.29 3.43
C SER A 302 69.72 -9.94 2.04
N THR A 303 69.88 -8.79 1.38
CA THR A 303 70.41 -7.42 1.64
C THR A 303 70.05 -6.57 0.40
N SER A 304 69.42 -5.39 0.55
CA SER A 304 69.76 -4.11 -0.16
C SER A 304 68.78 -2.95 0.19
N THR A 305 69.18 -2.10 1.16
CA THR A 305 69.18 -0.60 1.20
C THR A 305 68.03 0.20 0.50
N ILE A 306 66.96 0.77 1.13
CA ILE A 306 66.67 1.86 2.16
C ILE A 306 66.53 3.30 1.53
N PRO A 307 65.50 4.19 1.79
CA PRO A 307 65.01 4.76 3.10
C PRO A 307 63.46 5.00 3.23
N PRO A 308 62.90 5.76 4.22
CA PRO A 308 62.27 5.25 5.45
C PRO A 308 60.79 5.67 5.61
N ASP A 309 59.81 4.86 5.20
CA ASP A 309 58.40 5.06 5.63
C ASP A 309 57.52 3.78 5.56
N ALA A 310 58.09 2.64 5.19
CA ALA A 310 57.33 1.40 5.06
C ALA A 310 57.36 0.58 6.36
N VAL A 311 56.55 0.97 7.34
CA VAL A 311 56.06 0.00 8.33
C VAL A 311 55.03 -0.87 7.60
N GLU A 312 55.34 -2.14 7.36
CA GLU A 312 54.41 -3.07 6.71
C GLU A 312 53.14 -3.29 7.58
N CYS A 313 52.06 -2.58 7.25
CA CYS A 313 50.76 -2.70 7.91
C CYS A 313 49.98 -3.94 7.45
N LYS A 314 50.54 -5.15 7.63
CA LYS A 314 49.93 -6.40 7.14
C LYS A 314 48.67 -6.87 7.90
N THR A 315 48.36 -6.28 9.06
CA THR A 315 47.27 -6.75 9.97
C THR A 315 45.99 -5.90 9.95
N CYS A 316 45.94 -4.81 9.19
CA CYS A 316 44.73 -3.98 9.08
C CYS A 316 43.72 -4.56 8.09
N SER A 317 42.43 -4.33 8.33
CA SER A 317 41.39 -4.64 7.35
C SER A 317 41.64 -3.87 6.04
N ARG A 318 41.16 -4.43 4.91
CA ARG A 318 41.17 -3.73 3.61
C ARG A 318 40.37 -2.42 3.64
N ASN A 319 39.40 -2.33 4.54
CA ASN A 319 38.56 -1.14 4.74
C ASN A 319 39.10 -0.24 5.86
N ALA A 320 40.39 -0.34 6.21
CA ALA A 320 41.05 0.48 7.21
C ALA A 320 42.29 1.16 6.67
N ARG A 321 42.58 2.34 7.20
CA ARG A 321 43.89 2.99 7.05
C ARG A 321 44.80 2.62 8.21
N CYS A 322 46.08 2.54 7.88
CA CYS A 322 47.13 2.38 8.87
C CYS A 322 47.60 3.76 9.35
N GLU A 323 47.59 3.99 10.65
CA GLU A 323 48.05 5.22 11.29
C GLU A 323 49.36 4.93 12.03
N ASN A 324 50.48 5.47 11.51
CA ASN A 324 51.78 5.36 12.14
C ASN A 324 51.86 6.29 13.38
N GLN A 325 52.26 5.74 14.51
CA GLN A 325 52.33 6.42 15.81
C GLN A 325 53.79 6.62 16.28
N GLY A 326 54.76 6.51 15.38
CA GLY A 326 56.19 6.70 15.64
C GLY A 326 56.89 5.48 16.29
N ASN A 327 56.21 4.79 17.20
CA ASN A 327 56.71 3.57 17.88
C ASN A 327 55.94 2.29 17.49
N GLY A 328 55.15 2.35 16.41
CA GLY A 328 54.29 1.28 15.91
C GLY A 328 53.11 1.84 15.10
N TYR A 329 52.12 1.02 14.77
CA TYR A 329 50.95 1.45 14.00
C TYR A 329 49.62 0.98 14.61
N CYS A 330 48.55 1.72 14.34
CA CYS A 330 47.18 1.31 14.64
C CYS A 330 46.32 1.35 13.38
N CYS A 331 45.31 0.49 13.32
CA CYS A 331 44.36 0.46 12.22
C CYS A 331 43.13 1.32 12.57
N ARG A 332 42.62 2.07 11.59
CA ARG A 332 41.38 2.83 11.73
C ARG A 332 40.48 2.58 10.52
N CYS A 333 39.24 2.17 10.75
CA CYS A 333 38.29 1.97 9.66
C CYS A 333 38.07 3.25 8.87
N LEU A 334 38.02 3.13 7.55
CA LEU A 334 37.67 4.19 6.63
C LEU A 334 36.16 4.33 6.62
N PHE A 335 35.64 5.55 6.63
CA PHE A 335 34.21 5.77 6.43
C PHE A 335 33.77 5.16 5.07
N PRO A 336 32.61 4.46 4.97
CA PRO A 336 31.53 4.31 5.95
C PRO A 336 31.65 3.09 6.88
N TYR A 337 32.83 2.51 7.04
CA TYR A 337 33.06 1.35 7.89
C TYR A 337 33.37 1.75 9.34
N LEU A 338 32.83 0.99 10.28
CA LEU A 338 32.98 1.12 11.72
C LEU A 338 33.67 -0.15 12.27
N GLY A 339 34.52 0.01 13.28
CA GLY A 339 35.16 -1.11 13.96
C GLY A 339 36.58 -0.82 14.45
N SER A 340 37.24 -1.85 14.98
CA SER A 340 38.57 -1.75 15.58
C SER A 340 39.67 -1.33 14.61
N GLY A 341 39.42 -1.38 13.30
CA GLY A 341 40.42 -1.15 12.25
C GLY A 341 41.05 -2.44 11.73
N GLN A 342 41.17 -3.47 12.58
CA GLN A 342 41.48 -4.83 12.14
C GLN A 342 40.24 -5.52 11.58
N ARG A 343 39.07 -5.18 12.11
CA ARG A 343 37.76 -5.56 11.59
C ARG A 343 36.95 -4.30 11.34
N CYS A 344 36.46 -4.16 10.12
CA CYS A 344 35.76 -2.96 9.65
C CYS A 344 34.52 -3.40 8.89
N GLU A 345 33.38 -3.16 9.52
CA GLU A 345 32.06 -3.52 9.04
C GLU A 345 31.32 -2.24 8.63
N ARG A 346 30.41 -2.30 7.67
CA ARG A 346 29.69 -1.09 7.22
C ARG A 346 28.82 -0.56 8.36
N ALA A 347 28.64 0.75 8.50
CA ALA A 347 27.74 1.29 9.52
C ALA A 347 26.25 1.06 9.12
N GLU A 348 25.76 -0.18 9.21
CA GLU A 348 24.41 -0.63 8.86
C GLU A 348 23.72 -1.31 10.06
N ASN A 349 22.43 -1.64 9.95
CA ASN A 349 21.72 -2.37 11.00
C ASN A 349 22.09 -3.86 10.99
N TYR A 350 22.34 -4.43 12.17
CA TYR A 350 22.83 -5.79 12.28
C TYR A 350 21.92 -6.70 13.11
N PRO A 351 21.65 -7.94 12.64
CA PRO A 351 21.14 -8.99 13.49
C PRO A 351 22.23 -9.47 14.47
N VAL A 352 21.81 -9.82 15.69
CA VAL A 352 22.61 -10.46 16.74
C VAL A 352 22.03 -11.84 16.98
N VAL A 353 22.87 -12.87 16.99
CA VAL A 353 22.42 -14.25 17.26
C VAL A 353 23.38 -14.91 18.24
N GLY A 354 22.84 -15.70 19.16
CA GLY A 354 23.66 -16.39 20.14
C GLY A 354 22.97 -17.55 20.85
N LYS A 355 23.78 -18.40 21.47
CA LYS A 355 23.31 -19.47 22.36
C LYS A 355 23.52 -19.11 23.81
N ILE A 356 22.58 -19.49 24.66
CA ILE A 356 22.60 -19.31 26.11
C ILE A 356 22.57 -20.68 26.78
N ASN A 357 23.62 -20.98 27.54
CA ASN A 357 23.77 -22.23 28.26
C ASN A 357 24.00 -21.99 29.75
N GLY A 358 23.56 -22.92 30.61
CA GLY A 358 23.97 -22.95 32.01
C GLY A 358 22.84 -23.35 32.95
N THR A 359 22.80 -22.78 34.16
CA THR A 359 21.82 -23.15 35.19
C THR A 359 21.28 -21.94 35.96
N ILE A 360 19.95 -21.79 36.04
CA ILE A 360 19.29 -20.80 36.94
C ILE A 360 18.37 -21.54 37.88
N ASN A 361 18.44 -21.23 39.18
CA ASN A 361 17.63 -21.86 40.22
C ASN A 361 17.74 -23.39 40.21
N GLY A 362 18.91 -23.93 39.85
CA GLY A 362 19.15 -25.37 39.72
C GLY A 362 18.60 -26.04 38.46
N GLN A 363 17.90 -25.30 37.58
CA GLN A 363 17.39 -25.81 36.31
C GLN A 363 18.35 -25.48 35.15
N LYS A 364 18.59 -26.46 34.26
CA LYS A 364 19.43 -26.27 33.08
C LYS A 364 18.74 -25.38 32.04
N ILE A 365 19.49 -24.45 31.46
CA ILE A 365 19.09 -23.57 30.37
C ILE A 365 19.83 -23.97 29.09
N ASP A 366 19.08 -24.10 28.01
CA ASP A 366 19.53 -24.29 26.63
C ASP A 366 18.59 -23.47 25.74
N SER A 367 18.97 -22.23 25.51
CA SER A 367 18.10 -21.19 24.97
C SER A 367 18.82 -20.34 23.93
N GLU A 368 18.06 -19.60 23.14
CA GLU A 368 18.62 -18.81 22.04
C GLU A 368 18.40 -17.31 22.27
N LEU A 369 19.43 -16.53 21.97
CA LEU A 369 19.38 -15.07 21.91
C LEU A 369 19.26 -14.66 20.45
N GLN A 370 18.26 -13.85 20.12
CA GLN A 370 18.23 -13.13 18.86
C GLN A 370 17.98 -11.65 19.12
N GLY A 371 18.73 -10.79 18.48
CA GLY A 371 18.59 -9.35 18.58
C GLY A 371 18.71 -8.65 17.24
N TYR A 372 18.32 -7.39 17.21
CA TYR A 372 18.47 -6.51 16.06
C TYR A 372 18.81 -5.11 16.55
N VAL A 373 19.91 -4.55 16.02
CA VAL A 373 20.43 -3.24 16.43
C VAL A 373 20.27 -2.22 15.32
N TYR A 374 19.77 -1.05 15.68
CA TYR A 374 19.61 0.11 14.79
C TYR A 374 20.68 1.16 15.15
N ILE A 375 21.76 1.20 14.36
CA ILE A 375 22.95 2.02 14.69
C ILE A 375 22.65 3.53 14.61
N GLU A 376 21.70 3.95 13.77
CA GLU A 376 21.41 5.38 13.54
C GLU A 376 20.78 6.10 14.74
N ASP A 377 19.94 5.40 15.51
CA ASP A 377 19.21 5.98 16.64
C ASP A 377 19.39 5.22 17.97
N GLY A 378 20.17 4.14 17.97
CA GLY A 378 20.57 3.41 19.17
C GLY A 378 19.47 2.49 19.71
N ARG A 379 18.42 2.22 18.91
CA ARG A 379 17.39 1.24 19.27
C ARG A 379 17.93 -0.17 19.20
N ILE A 380 17.70 -0.94 20.25
CA ILE A 380 18.17 -2.31 20.39
C ILE A 380 16.97 -3.17 20.80
N HIS A 381 16.69 -4.18 19.99
CA HIS A 381 15.67 -5.18 20.26
C HIS A 381 16.35 -6.51 20.54
N ASN A 382 16.14 -7.11 21.70
CA ASN A 382 16.64 -8.44 22.02
C ASN A 382 15.49 -9.38 22.38
N SER A 383 15.63 -10.65 22.07
CA SER A 383 14.64 -11.70 22.32
C SER A 383 15.34 -12.96 22.82
N LEU A 384 14.79 -13.57 23.87
CA LEU A 384 15.20 -14.86 24.41
C LEU A 384 14.15 -15.91 24.07
N TYR A 385 14.56 -17.01 23.44
CA TYR A 385 13.72 -18.11 22.99
C TYR A 385 14.01 -19.40 23.76
N ASN A 386 13.01 -20.28 23.84
CA ASN A 386 13.10 -21.62 24.43
C ASN A 386 13.55 -21.62 25.90
N MET A 387 13.06 -20.68 26.71
CA MET A 387 13.46 -20.59 28.11
C MET A 387 12.66 -21.55 29.00
N PRO A 388 13.29 -22.38 29.85
CA PRO A 388 12.63 -23.52 30.52
C PRO A 388 12.01 -23.21 31.90
N LEU A 389 12.11 -21.98 32.41
CA LEU A 389 11.62 -21.56 33.74
C LEU A 389 10.21 -20.95 33.68
N THR A 390 9.51 -20.91 34.83
CA THR A 390 8.24 -20.17 34.96
C THR A 390 8.42 -18.70 34.53
N HIS A 391 7.61 -18.33 33.54
CA HIS A 391 7.60 -17.13 32.71
C HIS A 391 7.88 -15.76 33.39
N SER A 392 7.64 -15.62 34.68
CA SER A 392 7.71 -14.36 35.42
C SER A 392 9.12 -13.98 35.91
N ASN A 393 9.96 -14.95 36.27
CA ASN A 393 11.26 -14.65 36.89
C ASN A 393 12.32 -14.22 35.87
N LEU A 394 12.21 -14.72 34.64
CA LEU A 394 13.19 -14.51 33.58
C LEU A 394 13.20 -13.10 32.97
N GLN A 395 12.13 -12.33 33.18
CA GLN A 395 12.09 -10.92 32.81
C GLN A 395 13.16 -10.09 33.54
N GLN A 396 13.76 -10.63 34.61
CA GLN A 396 14.87 -10.02 35.35
C GLN A 396 16.25 -10.19 34.68
N LEU A 397 16.36 -10.91 33.55
CA LEU A 397 17.62 -11.17 32.82
C LEU A 397 18.14 -9.99 31.97
N ILE A 398 17.73 -8.77 32.31
CA ILE A 398 18.14 -7.52 31.65
C ILE A 398 19.67 -7.37 31.54
N PRO A 399 20.47 -7.73 32.58
CA PRO A 399 21.93 -7.56 32.51
C PRO A 399 22.65 -8.36 31.40
N LEU A 400 21.96 -9.29 30.73
CA LEU A 400 22.52 -10.02 29.57
C LEU A 400 22.76 -9.11 28.36
N PHE A 401 22.07 -7.99 28.25
CA PHE A 401 22.12 -7.12 27.06
C PHE A 401 23.02 -5.91 27.21
N ASN A 402 23.60 -5.67 28.40
CA ASN A 402 24.44 -4.50 28.67
C ASN A 402 25.61 -4.34 27.69
N THR A 403 26.23 -5.43 27.24
CA THR A 403 27.33 -5.37 26.27
C THR A 403 26.84 -5.02 24.87
N ILE A 404 25.68 -5.51 24.46
CA ILE A 404 25.08 -5.15 23.16
C ILE A 404 24.77 -3.64 23.16
N ASN A 405 24.24 -3.15 24.28
CA ASN A 405 23.98 -1.73 24.51
C ASN A 405 25.29 -0.90 24.45
N TRP A 406 26.36 -1.36 25.10
CA TRP A 406 27.67 -0.72 25.02
C TRP A 406 28.28 -0.73 23.61
N LEU A 407 28.11 -1.83 22.87
CA LEU A 407 28.61 -1.98 21.50
C LEU A 407 27.93 -1.01 20.54
N PHE A 408 26.59 -0.97 20.53
CA PHE A 408 25.81 -0.31 19.47
C PHE A 408 25.06 0.94 19.91
N GLY A 409 25.23 1.39 21.16
CA GLY A 409 24.66 2.66 21.58
C GLY A 409 25.13 3.81 20.70
N THR A 410 24.22 4.75 20.43
CA THR A 410 24.55 5.94 19.65
C THR A 410 25.41 6.89 20.47
N VAL A 411 26.47 7.41 19.85
CA VAL A 411 27.33 8.39 20.51
C VAL A 411 26.54 9.68 20.74
N HIS A 412 26.50 10.11 22.00
CA HIS A 412 25.82 11.35 22.38
C HIS A 412 26.55 12.56 21.77
N ARG A 413 25.85 13.37 20.96
CA ARG A 413 26.42 14.44 20.11
C ARG A 413 27.20 15.55 20.82
N PHE A 414 27.21 15.55 22.16
CA PHE A 414 27.84 16.58 23.00
C PHE A 414 29.05 16.07 23.82
N SER A 415 29.46 14.81 23.67
CA SER A 415 30.74 14.34 24.21
C SER A 415 31.88 14.53 23.20
N ASP A 416 33.12 14.55 23.69
CA ASP A 416 34.34 14.40 22.88
C ASP A 416 34.17 13.31 21.79
N PRO A 417 34.94 13.32 20.68
CA PRO A 417 34.84 12.32 19.62
C PRO A 417 35.25 10.93 20.15
N ILE A 418 34.30 10.28 20.82
CA ILE A 418 34.45 8.94 21.38
C ILE A 418 33.84 7.94 20.41
N ASP A 419 34.52 6.81 20.31
CA ASP A 419 34.04 5.63 19.62
C ASP A 419 33.08 4.87 20.55
N ASN A 420 31.95 4.37 20.02
CA ASN A 420 31.12 3.41 20.75
C ASN A 420 31.85 2.05 20.85
N GLY A 421 31.31 1.12 21.64
CA GLY A 421 31.99 -0.16 21.89
C GLY A 421 32.27 -0.94 20.61
N PHE A 422 31.40 -0.89 19.60
CA PHE A 422 31.63 -1.55 18.31
C PHE A 422 32.77 -0.89 17.53
N ALA A 423 32.83 0.44 17.50
CA ALA A 423 33.92 1.19 16.90
C ALA A 423 35.28 0.94 17.58
N LEU A 424 35.29 0.63 18.88
CA LEU A 424 36.52 0.26 19.60
C LEU A 424 36.97 -1.17 19.29
N THR A 425 36.04 -2.11 19.13
CA THR A 425 36.32 -3.55 19.22
C THR A 425 36.08 -4.34 17.92
N GLY A 426 35.32 -3.78 16.97
CA GLY A 426 34.80 -4.53 15.82
C GLY A 426 33.83 -5.64 16.22
N GLY A 427 33.21 -5.54 17.40
CA GLY A 427 32.29 -6.53 17.93
C GLY A 427 32.95 -7.76 18.55
N VAL A 428 34.28 -7.73 18.80
CA VAL A 428 35.01 -8.83 19.46
C VAL A 428 35.31 -8.47 20.91
N VAL A 429 34.58 -9.05 21.85
CA VAL A 429 34.62 -8.70 23.28
C VAL A 429 34.36 -9.93 24.13
N ASN A 430 35.16 -10.11 25.17
CA ASN A 430 34.90 -11.08 26.23
C ASN A 430 34.40 -10.35 27.47
N ARG A 431 33.35 -10.87 28.08
CA ARG A 431 32.73 -10.30 29.28
C ARG A 431 32.56 -11.34 30.37
N THR A 432 32.83 -10.92 31.60
CA THR A 432 32.39 -11.60 32.82
C THR A 432 31.63 -10.63 33.71
N ALA A 433 30.46 -11.01 34.22
CA ALA A 433 29.68 -10.17 35.11
C ALA A 433 29.08 -10.96 36.28
N THR A 434 29.13 -10.35 37.47
CA THR A 434 28.46 -10.84 38.68
C THR A 434 27.33 -9.87 39.03
N VAL A 435 26.11 -10.37 39.12
CA VAL A 435 24.91 -9.60 39.45
C VAL A 435 24.36 -10.07 40.79
N ARG A 436 24.29 -9.18 41.78
CA ARG A 436 23.69 -9.43 43.10
C ARG A 436 22.38 -8.66 43.20
N ILE A 437 21.28 -9.33 43.56
CA ILE A 437 19.94 -8.75 43.57
C ILE A 437 19.49 -8.51 45.02
N PHE A 438 18.95 -7.32 45.30
CA PHE A 438 18.50 -6.86 46.62
C PHE A 438 17.09 -6.27 46.55
N GLU A 439 16.35 -6.35 47.64
CA GLU A 439 15.09 -5.59 47.82
C GLU A 439 15.44 -4.20 48.37
N VAL A 440 14.84 -3.13 47.85
CA VAL A 440 15.28 -1.74 48.16
C VAL A 440 15.15 -1.39 49.64
N ASP A 441 14.18 -1.97 50.35
CA ASP A 441 13.93 -1.71 51.77
C ASP A 441 14.65 -2.71 52.72
N ASN A 442 15.43 -3.65 52.17
CA ASN A 442 16.09 -4.70 52.93
C ASN A 442 17.52 -4.96 52.41
N THR A 443 18.53 -4.81 53.25
CA THR A 443 19.94 -4.99 52.85
C THR A 443 20.37 -6.46 52.63
N THR A 444 19.41 -7.40 52.66
CA THR A 444 19.69 -8.84 52.54
C THR A 444 19.72 -9.26 51.07
N GLU A 445 20.84 -9.84 50.62
CA GLU A 445 21.01 -10.39 49.25
C GLU A 445 19.96 -11.48 48.98
N GLN A 446 19.19 -11.30 47.90
CA GLN A 446 18.10 -12.20 47.52
C GLN A 446 18.55 -13.26 46.52
N ALA A 447 19.47 -12.91 45.61
CA ALA A 447 19.94 -13.82 44.57
C ALA A 447 21.28 -13.34 43.96
N ILE A 448 22.01 -14.28 43.34
CA ILE A 448 23.26 -14.00 42.63
C ILE A 448 23.26 -14.67 41.26
N LEU A 449 23.66 -13.95 40.22
CA LEU A 449 23.77 -14.44 38.84
C LEU A 449 25.15 -14.12 38.28
N ASN A 450 25.85 -15.16 37.79
CA ASN A 450 27.13 -15.04 37.11
C ASN A 450 26.91 -15.23 35.60
N ILE A 451 27.51 -14.34 34.80
CA ILE A 451 27.33 -14.28 33.34
C ILE A 451 28.71 -14.24 32.69
N GLU A 452 28.94 -15.10 31.70
CA GLU A 452 30.08 -15.03 30.78
C GLU A 452 29.57 -14.88 29.34
N GLN A 453 30.13 -13.94 28.58
CA GLN A 453 29.77 -13.72 27.18
C GLN A 453 31.00 -13.57 26.29
N TYR A 454 30.98 -14.22 25.14
CA TYR A 454 32.05 -14.19 24.15
C TYR A 454 31.47 -13.70 22.81
N PHE A 455 31.72 -12.44 22.48
CA PHE A 455 31.32 -11.83 21.22
C PHE A 455 32.39 -12.06 20.16
N ARG A 456 32.03 -12.64 19.02
CA ARG A 456 32.99 -13.05 17.97
C ARG A 456 33.09 -12.09 16.79
N GLY A 457 32.42 -10.94 16.86
CA GLY A 457 32.30 -9.99 15.75
C GLY A 457 31.25 -10.43 14.71
N ILE A 458 31.19 -9.68 13.61
CA ILE A 458 30.21 -9.92 12.54
C ILE A 458 30.75 -10.96 11.56
N GLU A 459 30.00 -12.04 11.37
CA GLU A 459 30.28 -13.09 10.41
C GLU A 459 29.08 -13.25 9.49
N SER A 460 29.29 -13.14 8.17
CA SER A 460 28.19 -13.20 7.16
C SER A 460 27.04 -12.22 7.42
N GLY A 461 27.36 -11.03 7.97
CA GLY A 461 26.38 -9.98 8.27
C GLY A 461 25.62 -10.17 9.59
N VAL A 462 26.03 -11.09 10.46
CA VAL A 462 25.41 -11.35 11.77
C VAL A 462 26.44 -11.28 12.89
N LEU A 463 26.13 -10.56 13.99
CA LEU A 463 26.97 -10.58 15.19
C LEU A 463 26.70 -11.85 16.01
N GLN A 464 27.75 -12.64 16.25
CA GLN A 464 27.66 -13.88 17.01
C GLN A 464 28.05 -13.68 18.48
N VAL A 465 27.27 -14.24 19.41
CA VAL A 465 27.55 -14.24 20.85
C VAL A 465 27.31 -15.60 21.49
N ASP A 466 28.29 -16.11 22.23
CA ASP A 466 28.13 -17.28 23.10
C ASP A 466 27.95 -16.81 24.55
N THR A 467 26.90 -17.28 25.24
CA THR A 467 26.56 -16.85 26.59
C THR A 467 26.47 -18.05 27.54
N TYR A 468 27.12 -17.94 28.70
CA TYR A 468 27.04 -18.90 29.80
C TYR A 468 26.51 -18.21 31.06
N ILE A 469 25.50 -18.79 31.70
CA ILE A 469 24.81 -18.20 32.86
C ILE A 469 24.65 -19.20 34.00
N ASN A 470 25.07 -18.83 35.21
CA ASN A 470 24.92 -19.67 36.40
C ASN A 470 24.51 -18.87 37.63
N GLY A 471 23.47 -19.30 38.34
CA GLY A 471 23.08 -18.67 39.60
C GLY A 471 21.61 -18.87 39.97
N SER A 472 21.06 -17.89 40.67
CA SER A 472 19.65 -17.84 41.08
C SER A 472 18.99 -16.52 40.70
N LEU A 473 17.67 -16.54 40.63
CA LEU A 473 16.81 -15.35 40.52
C LEU A 473 15.78 -15.39 41.63
N PRO A 474 15.37 -14.23 42.19
CA PRO A 474 14.36 -14.17 43.24
C PRO A 474 13.06 -14.84 42.81
N HIS A 475 12.35 -15.47 43.74
CA HIS A 475 11.06 -16.13 43.49
C HIS A 475 9.94 -15.49 44.30
N PRO A 476 9.42 -14.32 43.87
CA PRO A 476 8.18 -13.81 44.45
C PRO A 476 7.01 -14.70 44.03
N GLU A 477 6.07 -14.95 44.95
CA GLU A 477 4.85 -15.70 44.64
C GLU A 477 3.96 -14.90 43.65
N GLY A 478 3.56 -15.53 42.54
CA GLY A 478 2.59 -14.96 41.57
C GLY A 478 3.15 -14.63 40.17
N ASN A 479 2.27 -14.10 39.30
CA ASN A 479 2.64 -13.64 37.96
C ASN A 479 3.25 -12.24 38.04
N LEU A 480 4.52 -12.11 37.62
CA LEU A 480 5.29 -10.88 37.72
C LEU A 480 5.39 -10.16 36.37
N SER A 481 5.25 -8.85 36.40
CA SER A 481 5.71 -7.94 35.34
C SER A 481 6.84 -7.07 35.85
N VAL A 482 7.91 -6.93 35.07
CA VAL A 482 9.06 -6.08 35.40
C VAL A 482 8.93 -4.74 34.66
N THR A 483 8.98 -3.63 35.40
CA THR A 483 9.11 -2.28 34.85
C THR A 483 10.50 -1.75 35.17
N ILE A 484 11.24 -1.31 34.16
CA ILE A 484 12.61 -0.79 34.30
C ILE A 484 12.60 0.71 34.01
N GLY A 485 13.09 1.51 34.95
CA GLY A 485 13.31 2.94 34.73
C GLY A 485 14.54 3.21 33.85
N ASN A 486 14.76 4.47 33.51
CA ASN A 486 16.00 4.88 32.85
C ASN A 486 17.19 4.61 33.79
N ASN A 487 18.29 4.05 33.26
CA ASN A 487 19.47 3.75 34.06
C ASN A 487 20.77 4.08 33.33
N ASN A 488 21.83 4.28 34.12
CA ASN A 488 23.16 4.60 33.63
C ASN A 488 24.17 3.61 34.19
N ILE A 489 25.04 3.07 33.34
CA ILE A 489 26.15 2.20 33.73
C ILE A 489 27.46 2.90 33.35
N LYS A 490 28.34 3.09 34.35
CA LYS A 490 29.64 3.73 34.16
C LYS A 490 30.75 2.68 34.08
N TYR A 491 31.37 2.56 32.91
CA TYR A 491 32.56 1.75 32.64
C TYR A 491 33.82 2.60 32.81
N ILE A 492 34.81 2.09 33.52
CA ILE A 492 36.09 2.73 33.83
C ILE A 492 37.22 1.88 33.26
N LYS A 493 38.07 2.47 32.43
CA LYS A 493 39.25 1.80 31.86
C LYS A 493 40.28 1.51 32.95
N ARG A 494 40.66 0.24 33.13
CA ARG A 494 41.70 -0.17 34.10
C ARG A 494 43.07 -0.28 33.47
N SER A 495 43.13 -0.86 32.29
CA SER A 495 44.32 -1.07 31.49
C SER A 495 43.92 -1.10 30.01
N LEU A 496 44.89 -1.23 29.10
CA LEU A 496 44.60 -1.32 27.67
C LEU A 496 43.66 -2.49 27.39
N GLY A 497 42.55 -2.20 26.70
CA GLY A 497 41.53 -3.19 26.34
C GLY A 497 40.68 -3.71 27.49
N HIS A 498 40.75 -3.13 28.69
CA HIS A 498 40.02 -3.61 29.87
C HIS A 498 39.19 -2.51 30.53
N TYR A 499 37.89 -2.76 30.68
CA TYR A 499 36.94 -1.89 31.36
C TYR A 499 36.24 -2.62 32.50
N ASP A 500 36.12 -1.96 33.65
CA ASP A 500 35.28 -2.41 34.76
C ASP A 500 34.10 -1.46 34.94
N ALA A 501 32.92 -1.98 35.26
CA ALA A 501 31.81 -1.18 35.75
C ALA A 501 31.30 -1.71 37.09
N LYS A 502 30.89 -0.77 37.96
CA LYS A 502 30.02 -1.05 39.10
C LYS A 502 28.80 -0.15 39.00
N ALA A 503 27.61 -0.74 39.03
CA ALA A 503 26.36 0.02 38.97
C ALA A 503 25.29 -0.66 39.82
N SER A 504 24.35 0.14 40.34
CA SER A 504 23.24 -0.36 41.17
C SER A 504 21.86 0.10 40.62
N PRO A 505 21.40 -0.39 39.45
CA PRO A 505 20.12 0.02 38.89
C PRO A 505 18.93 -0.49 39.72
N THR A 506 17.84 0.27 39.72
CA THR A 506 16.57 -0.10 40.36
C THR A 506 15.53 -0.51 39.33
N TYR A 507 14.65 -1.43 39.71
CA TYR A 507 13.51 -1.87 38.90
C TYR A 507 12.32 -2.24 39.80
N THR A 508 11.11 -2.17 39.27
CA THR A 508 9.89 -2.51 40.02
C THR A 508 9.33 -3.82 39.52
N LEU A 509 9.12 -4.76 40.44
CA LEU A 509 8.40 -6.01 40.22
C LEU A 509 6.95 -5.84 40.63
N VAL A 510 6.01 -6.07 39.73
CA VAL A 510 4.58 -6.08 40.08
C VAL A 510 4.10 -7.53 40.07
N SER A 511 3.82 -8.09 41.24
CA SER A 511 3.18 -9.40 41.39
C SER A 511 1.67 -9.25 41.40
N LYS A 512 0.98 -10.00 40.55
CA LYS A 512 -0.48 -10.17 40.63
C LYS A 512 -0.80 -11.41 41.45
N ILE A 513 -1.41 -11.20 42.61
CA ILE A 513 -1.83 -12.27 43.52
C ILE A 513 -3.21 -12.79 43.10
N ASP A 514 -4.12 -11.89 42.71
CA ASP A 514 -5.44 -12.21 42.14
C ASP A 514 -5.89 -11.13 41.12
N ALA A 515 -7.12 -11.23 40.62
CA ALA A 515 -7.66 -10.33 39.59
C ALA A 515 -7.74 -8.84 40.02
N ASN A 516 -7.78 -8.56 41.32
CA ASN A 516 -8.01 -7.21 41.86
C ASN A 516 -6.84 -6.70 42.72
N THR A 517 -5.86 -7.54 43.02
CA THR A 517 -4.79 -7.23 43.98
C THR A 517 -3.43 -7.43 43.33
N SER A 518 -2.68 -6.33 43.20
CA SER A 518 -1.29 -6.32 42.75
C SER A 518 -0.39 -5.73 43.82
N VAL A 519 0.73 -6.38 44.10
CA VAL A 519 1.77 -5.90 45.03
C VAL A 519 3.00 -5.52 44.22
N ALA A 520 3.51 -4.31 44.43
CA ALA A 520 4.74 -3.83 43.80
C ALA A 520 5.90 -3.93 44.79
N TYR A 521 6.99 -4.57 44.37
CA TYR A 521 8.25 -4.69 45.09
C TYR A 521 9.30 -3.86 44.35
N ASN A 522 9.98 -2.96 45.07
CA ASN A 522 11.12 -2.23 44.52
C ASN A 522 12.38 -3.05 44.73
N MET A 523 13.01 -3.43 43.62
CA MET A 523 14.22 -4.21 43.59
C MET A 523 15.38 -3.35 43.08
N SER A 524 16.59 -3.75 43.45
CA SER A 524 17.82 -3.23 42.89
C SER A 524 18.77 -4.38 42.61
N TYR A 525 19.68 -4.20 41.66
CA TYR A 525 20.78 -5.14 41.50
C TYR A 525 22.09 -4.40 41.45
N GLU A 526 23.11 -4.92 42.13
CA GLU A 526 24.48 -4.49 41.97
C GLU A 526 25.13 -5.36 40.90
N ILE A 527 25.73 -4.73 39.90
CA ILE A 527 26.50 -5.42 38.87
C ILE A 527 27.97 -5.06 38.97
N GLU A 528 28.82 -6.08 39.00
CA GLU A 528 30.25 -5.98 38.77
C GLU A 528 30.54 -6.55 37.38
N ASP A 529 30.82 -5.66 36.42
CA ASP A 529 30.97 -5.99 35.00
C ASP A 529 32.43 -5.81 34.58
N ASN A 530 33.02 -6.78 33.88
CA ASN A 530 34.39 -6.72 33.35
C ASN A 530 34.36 -7.05 31.85
N LEU A 531 34.86 -6.12 31.04
CA LEU A 531 34.98 -6.24 29.60
C LEU A 531 36.46 -6.30 29.22
N SER A 532 36.82 -7.26 28.36
CA SER A 532 38.16 -7.41 27.80
C SER A 532 38.11 -7.53 26.27
N PHE A 533 38.97 -6.78 25.59
CA PHE A 533 39.09 -6.78 24.13
C PHE A 533 40.50 -6.34 23.70
N TYR A 534 40.83 -6.54 22.42
CA TYR A 534 42.11 -6.07 21.89
C TYR A 534 42.07 -4.55 21.63
N GLU A 535 42.94 -3.81 22.30
CA GLU A 535 43.14 -2.38 22.05
C GLU A 535 44.56 -2.13 21.54
N CYS A 536 44.72 -1.27 20.53
CA CYS A 536 46.02 -0.95 19.96
C CYS A 536 46.94 -0.27 21.01
N PRO A 537 48.10 -0.86 21.36
CA PRO A 537 49.00 -0.29 22.36
C PRO A 537 49.61 1.06 21.95
N HIS A 538 49.66 1.34 20.64
CA HIS A 538 50.28 2.55 20.09
C HIS A 538 49.34 3.77 20.03
N ASN A 539 48.05 3.60 20.32
CA ASN A 539 47.10 4.72 20.46
C ASN A 539 46.19 4.53 21.69
N PRO A 540 46.77 4.60 22.91
CA PRO A 540 46.06 4.31 24.16
C PRO A 540 44.98 5.35 24.52
N HIS A 541 44.93 6.46 23.79
CA HIS A 541 44.00 7.59 23.99
C HIS A 541 42.72 7.46 23.18
N ARG A 542 42.65 6.51 22.22
CA ARG A 542 41.46 6.31 21.37
C ARG A 542 40.24 5.89 22.20
N SER A 543 40.42 5.02 23.19
CA SER A 543 39.36 4.65 24.11
C SER A 543 39.34 5.61 25.32
N PRO A 544 38.19 6.21 25.69
CA PRO A 544 38.13 7.17 26.79
C PRO A 544 38.34 6.50 28.16
N LYS A 545 38.85 7.23 29.16
CA LYS A 545 39.06 6.71 30.52
C LYS A 545 37.75 6.22 31.18
N GLU A 546 36.64 6.87 30.84
CA GLU A 546 35.32 6.56 31.37
C GLU A 546 34.29 6.58 30.22
N ILE A 547 33.37 5.61 30.23
CA ILE A 547 32.23 5.52 29.30
C ILE A 547 30.97 5.35 30.14
N ILE A 548 29.97 6.17 29.88
CA ILE A 548 28.63 6.08 30.45
C ILE A 548 27.71 5.54 29.36
N VAL A 549 27.06 4.42 29.66
CA VAL A 549 25.99 3.81 28.86
C VAL A 549 24.67 4.17 29.50
N SER A 550 23.81 4.86 28.76
CA SER A 550 22.51 5.31 29.22
C SER A 550 21.40 4.57 28.48
N ASN A 551 20.62 3.78 29.21
CA ASN A 551 19.50 3.02 28.67
C ASN A 551 18.20 3.76 28.99
N GLN A 552 17.47 4.14 27.93
CA GLN A 552 16.22 4.88 27.96
C GLN A 552 15.11 4.07 27.28
N ASP A 553 13.84 4.42 27.55
CA ASP A 553 12.66 3.82 26.91
C ASP A 553 12.63 2.28 27.00
N ASN A 554 12.92 1.75 28.18
CA ASN A 554 13.01 0.31 28.42
C ASN A 554 11.62 -0.35 28.44
N HIS A 555 11.38 -1.32 27.54
CA HIS A 555 10.15 -2.09 27.51
C HIS A 555 10.43 -3.60 27.48
N ILE A 556 9.69 -4.37 28.30
CA ILE A 556 9.74 -5.84 28.31
C ILE A 556 8.39 -6.40 27.89
N TYR A 557 8.39 -7.35 26.96
CA TYR A 557 7.21 -8.07 26.52
C TYR A 557 7.43 -9.56 26.68
N HIS A 558 6.46 -10.25 27.30
CA HIS A 558 6.51 -11.69 27.51
C HIS A 558 5.38 -12.37 26.71
N SER A 559 5.73 -13.30 25.80
CA SER A 559 4.77 -14.15 25.07
C SER A 559 4.69 -15.53 25.71
N ILE A 560 3.52 -15.85 26.28
CA ILE A 560 3.26 -17.16 26.91
C ILE A 560 3.09 -18.26 25.85
N GLU A 561 2.61 -17.91 24.66
CA GLU A 561 2.35 -18.87 23.56
C GLU A 561 3.65 -19.37 22.91
N ASP A 562 4.70 -18.52 22.85
CA ASP A 562 5.96 -18.83 22.15
C ASP A 562 7.17 -18.99 23.10
N THR A 563 6.96 -18.99 24.43
CA THR A 563 8.03 -19.03 25.45
C THR A 563 9.14 -17.98 25.23
N THR A 564 8.76 -16.80 24.71
CA THR A 564 9.70 -15.78 24.24
C THR A 564 9.61 -14.52 25.09
N ILE A 565 10.76 -13.97 25.48
CA ILE A 565 10.88 -12.71 26.24
C ILE A 565 11.60 -11.69 25.38
N ARG A 566 10.98 -10.53 25.15
CA ARG A 566 11.51 -9.47 24.30
C ARG A 566 11.85 -8.24 25.14
N PHE A 567 13.02 -7.68 24.88
CA PHE A 567 13.56 -6.49 25.53
C PHE A 567 13.78 -5.43 24.45
N PHE A 568 13.22 -4.25 24.67
CA PHE A 568 13.45 -3.08 23.84
C PHE A 568 14.11 -1.99 24.69
N THR A 569 15.15 -1.36 24.15
CA THR A 569 15.85 -0.27 24.81
C THR A 569 16.40 0.69 23.77
N VAL A 570 16.46 1.98 24.12
CA VAL A 570 17.18 3.01 23.37
C VAL A 570 18.45 3.31 24.15
N THR A 571 19.61 3.04 23.54
CA THR A 571 20.91 3.23 24.21
C THR A 571 21.71 4.38 23.61
N LYS A 572 22.22 5.22 24.51
CA LYS A 572 23.21 6.27 24.21
C LYS A 572 24.52 5.99 24.95
N VAL A 573 25.65 6.33 24.33
CA VAL A 573 26.98 6.23 24.94
C VAL A 573 27.69 7.59 24.93
N GLY A 574 28.36 7.93 26.03
CA GLY A 574 28.98 9.24 26.25
C GLY A 574 30.06 9.19 27.33
N THR A 575 30.90 10.21 27.44
CA THR A 575 31.75 10.42 28.64
C THR A 575 30.98 11.10 29.78
N GLN A 576 29.81 11.63 29.47
CA GLN A 576 28.85 12.22 30.41
C GLN A 576 27.49 11.57 30.14
N ALA A 577 26.70 11.33 31.18
CA ALA A 577 25.31 10.92 30.99
C ALA A 577 24.60 12.01 30.16
N PRO A 578 23.72 11.64 29.21
CA PRO A 578 22.81 12.59 28.59
C PRO A 578 22.11 13.33 29.72
N LYS A 579 22.12 14.66 29.68
CA LYS A 579 21.41 15.40 30.72
C LYS A 579 19.93 15.01 30.64
N PHE A 580 19.35 14.71 31.80
CA PHE A 580 17.97 14.22 31.98
C PHE A 580 16.99 14.98 31.09
N ASP A 581 16.01 14.30 30.46
CA ASP A 581 14.98 15.02 29.70
C ASP A 581 14.23 15.93 30.67
N PRO A 582 14.41 17.25 30.58
CA PRO A 582 13.87 18.14 31.58
C PRO A 582 12.32 18.14 31.59
N CYS A 583 11.68 17.59 30.55
CA CYS A 583 10.23 17.47 30.43
C CYS A 583 9.61 16.26 31.15
N ASP A 584 10.41 15.28 31.60
CA ASP A 584 9.91 14.05 32.25
C ASP A 584 9.18 14.32 33.59
N SER A 585 9.46 15.45 34.24
CA SER A 585 8.82 15.86 35.51
C SER A 585 7.50 16.63 35.33
N SER A 586 6.99 16.75 34.10
CA SER A 586 5.85 17.63 33.75
C SER A 586 6.00 19.06 34.29
N PRO A 587 7.10 19.77 33.97
CA PRO A 587 7.45 21.04 34.62
C PRO A 587 6.66 22.26 34.10
N CYS A 588 5.82 22.09 33.08
CA CYS A 588 5.08 23.16 32.41
C CYS A 588 3.64 23.31 32.93
N HIS A 589 3.07 24.49 32.73
CA HIS A 589 1.66 24.76 33.02
C HIS A 589 0.72 23.88 32.18
N GLY A 590 -0.48 23.54 32.70
CA GLY A 590 -1.38 22.55 32.07
C GLY A 590 -1.90 22.88 30.66
N TYR A 591 -1.68 24.11 30.17
CA TYR A 591 -1.99 24.55 28.81
C TYR A 591 -0.73 24.95 28.02
N ALA A 592 0.42 24.37 28.36
CA ALA A 592 1.70 24.56 27.68
C ALA A 592 2.30 23.23 27.24
N GLN A 593 3.03 23.27 26.13
CA GLN A 593 3.85 22.18 25.63
C GLN A 593 5.28 22.35 26.14
N CYS A 594 5.83 21.30 26.76
CA CYS A 594 7.25 21.25 27.13
C CYS A 594 8.09 20.90 25.90
N ILE A 595 9.05 21.76 25.57
CA ILE A 595 10.00 21.59 24.48
C ILE A 595 11.39 21.45 25.10
N PRO A 596 12.01 20.28 25.09
CA PRO A 596 13.29 20.07 25.76
C PRO A 596 14.44 20.73 24.98
N ASN A 597 15.30 21.46 25.70
CA ASN A 597 16.56 22.00 25.20
C ASN A 597 17.75 21.26 25.82
N PHE A 598 18.25 20.29 25.06
CA PHE A 598 19.29 19.38 25.50
C PHE A 598 20.69 20.02 25.58
N GLU A 599 20.93 21.16 24.90
CA GLU A 599 22.23 21.84 24.91
C GLU A 599 22.49 22.53 26.26
N GLN A 600 21.45 23.11 26.86
CA GLN A 600 21.53 23.87 28.11
C GLN A 600 21.08 23.10 29.35
N ASN A 601 20.53 21.89 29.21
CA ASN A 601 19.80 21.17 30.27
C ASN A 601 18.54 21.88 30.74
N THR A 602 17.85 22.55 29.82
CA THR A 602 16.71 23.37 30.15
C THR A 602 15.52 22.90 29.33
N TYR A 603 14.34 23.28 29.76
CA TYR A 603 13.12 23.08 29.01
C TYR A 603 12.55 24.44 28.66
N GLU A 604 11.96 24.55 27.48
CA GLU A 604 11.16 25.69 27.10
C GLU A 604 9.70 25.27 27.16
N CYS A 605 8.94 25.86 28.07
CA CYS A 605 7.50 25.69 28.04
C CYS A 605 6.89 26.70 27.09
N LYS A 606 6.21 26.21 26.05
CA LYS A 606 5.52 27.06 25.10
C LYS A 606 4.02 26.92 25.30
N CYS A 607 3.34 28.02 25.63
CA CYS A 607 1.87 28.00 25.74
C CYS A 607 1.24 27.51 24.43
N ASN A 608 0.15 26.76 24.58
CA ASN A 608 -0.61 26.27 23.43
C ASN A 608 -1.16 27.45 22.61
N PRO A 609 -1.41 27.27 21.30
CA PRO A 609 -2.01 28.31 20.45
C PRO A 609 -3.29 28.89 21.07
N GLY A 610 -3.42 30.22 21.10
CA GLY A 610 -4.50 30.94 21.79
C GLY A 610 -4.18 31.38 23.23
N PHE A 611 -2.99 31.05 23.74
CA PHE A 611 -2.54 31.46 25.08
C PHE A 611 -1.15 32.12 25.04
N LEU A 612 -0.92 33.10 25.91
CA LEU A 612 0.34 33.82 26.07
C LEU A 612 0.79 33.75 27.52
N GLY A 613 2.09 33.58 27.71
CA GLY A 613 2.69 33.60 29.03
C GLY A 613 4.04 32.93 29.02
N ASP A 614 4.55 32.66 30.21
CA ASP A 614 5.86 32.05 30.38
C ASP A 614 5.86 30.54 30.14
N GLY A 615 4.68 29.92 29.96
CA GLY A 615 4.54 28.48 29.75
C GLY A 615 4.79 27.62 30.98
N VAL A 616 5.47 28.14 32.01
CA VAL A 616 5.91 27.41 33.19
C VAL A 616 4.88 27.53 34.32
N ARG A 617 4.45 28.75 34.62
CA ARG A 617 3.47 29.02 35.70
C ARG A 617 2.20 29.65 35.18
N ARG A 618 2.25 30.25 33.99
CA ARG A 618 1.16 31.05 33.46
C ARG A 618 1.07 30.88 31.95
N CYS A 619 -0.07 30.37 31.51
CA CYS A 619 -0.57 30.55 30.15
C CYS A 619 -1.92 31.22 30.27
N ASP A 620 -1.92 32.54 30.14
CA ASP A 620 -3.16 33.31 30.13
C ASP A 620 -3.75 33.26 28.74
N ASP A 621 -5.07 33.28 28.71
CA ASP A 621 -5.82 33.44 27.49
C ASP A 621 -5.40 34.71 26.74
N VAL A 622 -5.05 34.57 25.47
CA VAL A 622 -4.75 35.73 24.62
C VAL A 622 -6.07 36.36 24.28
N ASN A 623 -6.25 37.64 24.61
CA ASN A 623 -7.40 38.36 24.12
C ASN A 623 -7.14 38.87 22.70
N GLU A 624 -7.39 38.04 21.69
CA GLU A 624 -7.12 38.41 20.30
C GLU A 624 -7.97 39.59 19.83
N CYS A 625 -9.09 39.88 20.51
CA CYS A 625 -9.94 41.03 20.19
C CYS A 625 -9.25 42.38 20.35
N ILE A 626 -8.17 42.45 21.11
CA ILE A 626 -7.36 43.68 21.26
C ILE A 626 -6.72 44.08 19.92
N GLN A 627 -6.42 43.12 19.04
CA GLN A 627 -5.80 43.38 17.72
C GLN A 627 -6.84 43.64 16.61
N SER A 628 -8.13 43.73 16.96
CA SER A 628 -9.24 43.91 16.00
C SER A 628 -9.24 42.93 14.81
N PRO A 629 -9.21 41.61 15.06
CA PRO A 629 -9.14 40.58 14.01
C PRO A 629 -10.45 40.41 13.22
N CYS A 630 -11.55 40.97 13.72
CA CYS A 630 -12.86 40.92 13.08
C CYS A 630 -13.03 42.02 12.03
N HIS A 631 -14.11 41.95 11.25
CA HIS A 631 -14.48 43.01 10.32
C HIS A 631 -14.59 44.38 11.05
N SER A 632 -14.30 45.48 10.37
CA SER A 632 -14.39 46.84 10.95
C SER A 632 -15.79 47.15 11.54
N ASN A 633 -16.81 46.52 10.96
CA ASN A 633 -18.20 46.56 11.41
C ASN A 633 -18.64 45.32 12.20
N ALA A 634 -17.72 44.70 12.96
CA ALA A 634 -17.99 43.60 13.88
C ALA A 634 -17.42 43.86 15.28
N ILE A 635 -18.10 43.34 16.29
CA ILE A 635 -17.70 43.26 17.69
C ILE A 635 -16.97 41.94 17.86
N CYS A 636 -15.73 42.01 18.35
CA CYS A 636 -14.99 40.83 18.76
C CYS A 636 -15.28 40.52 20.23
N THR A 637 -15.55 39.26 20.55
CA THR A 637 -15.68 38.75 21.92
C THR A 637 -14.65 37.66 22.17
N ASN A 638 -13.86 37.85 23.21
CA ASN A 638 -12.81 36.92 23.58
C ASN A 638 -13.38 35.69 24.29
N THR A 639 -12.88 34.50 23.96
CA THR A 639 -13.24 33.23 24.59
C THR A 639 -11.98 32.54 25.12
N TYR A 640 -12.10 31.60 26.04
CA TYR A 640 -10.90 31.05 26.67
C TYR A 640 -10.10 30.15 25.71
N GLY A 641 -8.94 30.62 25.25
CA GLY A 641 -8.04 30.02 24.27
C GLY A 641 -8.36 30.34 22.80
N ASN A 642 -9.29 31.28 22.53
CA ASN A 642 -9.77 31.61 21.18
C ASN A 642 -10.64 32.89 21.18
N PHE A 643 -11.13 33.37 20.03
CA PHE A 643 -12.08 34.49 19.99
C PHE A 643 -13.22 34.26 18.99
N SER A 644 -14.29 35.05 19.11
CA SER A 644 -15.41 35.06 18.18
C SER A 644 -15.76 36.46 17.70
N CYS A 645 -16.26 36.58 16.47
CA CYS A 645 -16.62 37.84 15.83
C CYS A 645 -18.12 37.87 15.51
N GLU A 646 -18.79 38.96 15.86
CA GLU A 646 -20.20 39.18 15.57
C GLU A 646 -20.40 40.56 14.94
N CYS A 647 -21.22 40.71 13.90
CA CYS A 647 -21.39 42.02 13.26
C CYS A 647 -21.99 43.08 14.23
N LYS A 648 -21.45 44.31 14.20
CA LYS A 648 -21.96 45.48 14.93
C LYS A 648 -23.39 45.77 14.49
N ARG A 649 -24.15 46.41 15.38
CA ARG A 649 -25.52 46.85 15.07
C ARG A 649 -25.57 47.61 13.75
N ASN A 650 -26.57 47.27 12.94
CA ASN A 650 -26.79 47.77 11.57
C ASN A 650 -25.86 47.18 10.52
N TYR A 651 -25.21 46.04 10.79
CA TYR A 651 -24.47 45.26 9.78
C TYR A 651 -24.79 43.76 9.92
N ILE A 652 -24.80 43.02 8.80
CA ILE A 652 -25.04 41.55 8.80
C ILE A 652 -23.90 40.78 8.15
N GLY A 653 -23.66 39.55 8.61
CA GLY A 653 -22.61 38.67 8.10
C GLY A 653 -22.03 37.75 9.19
N ASN A 654 -20.86 37.18 8.93
CA ASN A 654 -20.23 36.16 9.80
C ASN A 654 -19.20 36.74 10.79
N GLY A 655 -19.25 38.06 11.06
CA GLY A 655 -18.31 38.74 11.96
C GLY A 655 -16.94 39.06 11.35
N PHE A 656 -16.47 38.29 10.38
CA PHE A 656 -15.24 38.58 9.62
C PHE A 656 -15.50 39.35 8.33
N PHE A 657 -16.74 39.27 7.82
CA PHE A 657 -17.26 40.09 6.73
C PHE A 657 -18.66 40.58 7.12
N CYS A 658 -18.83 41.91 7.27
CA CYS A 658 -20.10 42.52 7.70
C CYS A 658 -20.52 43.65 6.75
N LYS A 659 -21.71 43.56 6.17
CA LYS A 659 -22.26 44.56 5.23
C LYS A 659 -23.32 45.46 5.88
N PRO A 660 -23.38 46.77 5.55
CA PRO A 660 -24.31 47.72 6.17
C PRO A 660 -25.76 47.39 5.84
N ILE A 661 -26.60 47.46 6.86
CA ILE A 661 -28.06 47.45 6.76
C ILE A 661 -28.45 48.89 6.44
N ASN A 662 -28.41 49.29 5.17
CA ASN A 662 -28.87 50.63 4.79
C ASN A 662 -30.40 50.73 4.87
N ASP A 663 -30.77 51.62 5.78
CA ASP A 663 -31.91 52.52 5.94
C ASP A 663 -33.34 52.04 6.24
N GLU A 664 -33.82 52.66 7.33
CA GLU A 664 -35.10 52.62 8.03
C GLU A 664 -35.44 51.31 8.76
N ILE A 665 -35.18 51.30 10.07
CA ILE A 665 -35.80 50.34 10.98
C ILE A 665 -37.30 50.65 11.01
N GLU A 666 -38.03 50.04 10.08
CA GLU A 666 -39.48 49.97 10.08
C GLU A 666 -39.92 49.42 11.44
N THR A 667 -40.83 50.11 12.13
CA THR A 667 -41.44 49.65 13.37
C THR A 667 -42.91 49.33 13.09
N CYS A 668 -43.59 48.53 13.92
CA CYS A 668 -45.00 48.23 13.64
C CYS A 668 -45.93 49.45 13.76
N ALA A 669 -45.40 50.57 14.27
CA ALA A 669 -46.07 51.87 14.25
C ALA A 669 -45.94 52.60 12.90
N THR A 670 -44.92 52.29 12.10
CA THR A 670 -44.63 52.93 10.81
C THR A 670 -44.81 52.00 9.60
N LYS A 671 -44.75 50.69 9.81
CA LYS A 671 -44.90 49.65 8.78
C LYS A 671 -46.37 49.36 8.50
N ILE A 672 -46.81 49.68 7.29
CA ILE A 672 -48.17 49.38 6.82
C ILE A 672 -48.17 47.97 6.23
N CYS A 673 -48.78 47.03 6.95
CA CYS A 673 -48.84 45.63 6.54
C CYS A 673 -50.03 45.33 5.61
N PRO A 674 -49.90 44.36 4.68
CA PRO A 674 -50.96 43.99 3.74
C PRO A 674 -52.21 43.45 4.45
N GLN A 675 -53.37 43.50 3.77
CA GLN A 675 -54.63 43.01 4.33
C GLN A 675 -54.52 41.53 4.75
N PHE A 676 -55.18 41.13 5.83
CA PHE A 676 -55.07 39.79 6.45
C PHE A 676 -53.68 39.46 7.02
N SER A 677 -52.94 40.46 7.48
CA SER A 677 -51.69 40.28 8.21
C SER A 677 -51.66 41.08 9.51
N THR A 678 -50.73 40.72 10.39
CA THR A 678 -50.46 41.35 11.67
C THR A 678 -48.98 41.73 11.67
N CYS A 679 -48.68 42.98 12.00
CA CYS A 679 -47.31 43.40 12.17
C CYS A 679 -46.75 42.84 13.47
N ILE A 680 -45.59 42.21 13.42
CA ILE A 680 -44.84 41.80 14.60
C ILE A 680 -43.44 42.40 14.59
N GLN A 681 -42.98 42.82 15.77
CA GLN A 681 -41.64 43.31 15.94
C GLN A 681 -40.71 42.10 16.12
N ASP A 682 -39.69 41.96 15.26
CA ASP A 682 -38.76 40.84 15.38
C ASP A 682 -37.93 40.95 16.67
N PRO A 683 -37.90 39.91 17.53
CA PRO A 683 -37.28 40.02 18.85
C PRO A 683 -35.76 40.24 18.81
N HIS A 684 -35.10 39.79 17.74
CA HIS A 684 -33.64 39.84 17.61
C HIS A 684 -33.18 41.05 16.80
N THR A 685 -33.88 41.36 15.70
CA THR A 685 -33.47 42.44 14.78
C THR A 685 -34.16 43.77 15.03
N ARG A 686 -35.24 43.79 15.85
CA ARG A 686 -36.13 44.95 16.13
C ARG A 686 -36.79 45.59 14.91
N HIS A 687 -36.60 45.04 13.72
CA HIS A 687 -37.34 45.39 12.51
C HIS A 687 -38.78 44.87 12.61
N ALA A 688 -39.73 45.66 12.15
CA ALA A 688 -41.10 45.24 11.99
C ALA A 688 -41.22 44.34 10.76
N ARG A 689 -41.87 43.20 10.93
CA ARG A 689 -42.22 42.31 9.82
C ARG A 689 -43.69 42.00 9.87
N CYS A 690 -44.32 42.02 8.72
CA CYS A 690 -45.72 41.62 8.59
C CYS A 690 -45.77 40.10 8.61
N LEU A 691 -46.67 39.52 9.39
CA LEU A 691 -47.00 38.10 9.36
C LEU A 691 -48.44 37.97 8.93
N CYS A 692 -48.70 37.20 7.89
CA CYS A 692 -50.06 36.90 7.51
C CYS A 692 -50.78 36.19 8.68
N LYS A 693 -52.05 36.54 8.90
CA LYS A 693 -52.89 35.92 9.92
C LYS A 693 -53.07 34.44 9.58
N GLU A 694 -53.45 33.65 10.58
CA GLU A 694 -53.62 32.21 10.42
C GLU A 694 -54.52 31.88 9.21
N GLY A 695 -54.07 30.94 8.37
CA GLY A 695 -54.74 30.64 7.10
C GLY A 695 -54.35 31.55 5.94
N TRP A 696 -53.30 32.38 6.06
CA TRP A 696 -52.79 33.26 5.00
C TRP A 696 -51.24 33.19 4.90
N GLN A 697 -50.67 33.31 3.70
CA GLN A 697 -49.23 33.24 3.39
C GLN A 697 -48.78 34.42 2.53
N MET A 698 -47.54 34.87 2.75
CA MET A 698 -46.99 36.08 2.11
C MET A 698 -46.49 35.74 0.70
N THR A 699 -46.87 36.54 -0.30
CA THR A 699 -46.46 36.38 -1.71
C THR A 699 -46.16 37.75 -2.32
N ASP A 700 -45.22 37.82 -3.27
CA ASP A 700 -44.84 39.08 -3.93
C ASP A 700 -45.80 39.39 -5.09
N ASP A 701 -46.28 40.64 -5.17
CA ASP A 701 -47.21 41.10 -6.20
C ASP A 701 -46.45 41.48 -7.48
N HIS A 702 -46.57 40.67 -8.53
CA HIS A 702 -45.81 40.80 -9.77
C HIS A 702 -46.49 41.69 -10.84
N GLU A 703 -47.69 42.22 -10.58
CA GLU A 703 -48.49 42.90 -11.63
C GLU A 703 -48.47 44.44 -11.59
N ASN A 704 -47.84 45.09 -10.60
CA ASN A 704 -47.75 46.56 -10.55
C ASN A 704 -46.29 47.05 -10.40
N HIS A 705 -45.64 47.30 -11.53
CA HIS A 705 -44.25 47.75 -11.62
C HIS A 705 -44.13 49.26 -11.83
N VAL A 706 -43.56 49.97 -10.84
CA VAL A 706 -42.81 51.22 -11.09
C VAL A 706 -41.60 51.26 -10.15
N ASN A 707 -40.40 51.42 -10.73
CA ASN A 707 -39.11 51.64 -10.04
C ASN A 707 -38.60 50.55 -9.06
N GLY A 708 -38.78 49.27 -9.40
CA GLY A 708 -37.87 48.22 -8.92
C GLY A 708 -37.98 47.77 -7.45
N ASN A 709 -39.06 48.07 -6.73
CA ASN A 709 -39.36 47.45 -5.43
C ASN A 709 -40.70 46.68 -5.47
N TYR A 710 -40.66 45.38 -5.19
CA TYR A 710 -41.84 44.50 -5.10
C TYR A 710 -42.62 44.76 -3.80
N LYS A 711 -43.95 44.83 -3.84
CA LYS A 711 -44.81 45.03 -2.66
C LYS A 711 -45.43 43.68 -2.25
N SER A 712 -45.15 43.20 -1.04
CA SER A 712 -45.63 41.90 -0.55
C SER A 712 -47.11 41.95 -0.11
N ILE A 713 -47.91 40.96 -0.51
CA ILE A 713 -49.33 40.80 -0.15
C ILE A 713 -49.60 39.45 0.53
N CYS A 714 -50.60 39.36 1.40
CA CYS A 714 -51.02 38.09 2.00
C CYS A 714 -52.16 37.47 1.20
N LYS A 715 -51.94 36.26 0.69
CA LYS A 715 -52.97 35.42 0.05
C LYS A 715 -53.37 34.28 0.99
N PRO A 716 -54.57 33.69 0.88
CA PRO A 716 -54.97 32.57 1.75
C PRO A 716 -53.94 31.43 1.61
N LYS A 717 -53.54 30.82 2.73
CA LYS A 717 -52.73 29.60 2.76
C LYS A 717 -53.52 28.55 2.00
N GLN A 718 -52.85 27.94 1.03
CA GLN A 718 -53.43 26.84 0.29
C GLN A 718 -53.57 25.64 1.22
N CYS A 719 -54.67 24.89 1.09
CA CYS A 719 -55.00 23.77 1.97
C CYS A 719 -53.88 22.71 1.95
N ASN A 720 -53.12 22.59 3.05
CA ASN A 720 -52.70 21.32 3.70
C ASN A 720 -51.60 21.55 4.75
N GLU A 721 -51.90 22.26 5.83
CA GLU A 721 -50.99 22.27 6.97
C GLU A 721 -51.60 21.90 8.33
N TYR A 722 -52.93 21.90 8.54
CA TYR A 722 -53.42 21.60 9.90
C TYR A 722 -54.78 20.90 10.14
N TYR A 723 -55.66 20.70 9.15
CA TYR A 723 -56.83 19.81 9.30
C TYR A 723 -57.13 19.17 7.95
N ASN A 724 -56.36 18.13 7.68
CA ASN A 724 -56.07 17.71 6.33
C ASN A 724 -57.25 16.87 5.82
N CYS A 725 -57.98 17.42 4.85
CA CYS A 725 -58.86 16.62 4.01
C CYS A 725 -58.07 15.42 3.46
N ASP A 726 -58.76 14.35 3.12
CA ASP A 726 -58.12 13.21 2.44
C ASP A 726 -57.31 13.71 1.24
N THR A 727 -56.15 13.11 0.95
CA THR A 727 -55.31 13.53 -0.18
C THR A 727 -56.07 13.51 -1.52
N ASN A 728 -57.11 12.69 -1.61
CA ASN A 728 -58.03 12.58 -2.74
C ASN A 728 -59.31 13.44 -2.61
N ALA A 729 -59.33 14.44 -1.73
CA ALA A 729 -60.41 15.41 -1.57
C ALA A 729 -59.98 16.83 -1.97
N ASN A 730 -60.94 17.61 -2.47
CA ASN A 730 -60.86 19.05 -2.62
C ASN A 730 -61.30 19.71 -1.32
N CYS A 731 -60.43 20.56 -0.81
CA CYS A 731 -60.69 21.41 0.35
C CYS A 731 -61.25 22.74 -0.16
N LEU A 732 -62.52 23.01 0.13
CA LEU A 732 -63.22 24.23 -0.30
C LEU A 732 -63.62 25.03 0.94
N ILE A 733 -63.57 26.36 0.84
CA ILE A 733 -64.00 27.24 1.93
C ILE A 733 -65.50 27.49 1.78
N ASN A 734 -66.26 27.15 2.82
CA ASN A 734 -67.68 27.45 2.88
C ASN A 734 -67.87 28.94 3.21
N GLU A 735 -68.27 29.73 2.21
CA GLU A 735 -68.24 31.21 2.28
C GLU A 735 -69.17 31.82 3.34
N ASN A 736 -70.22 31.11 3.77
CA ASN A 736 -71.15 31.59 4.80
C ASN A 736 -70.66 31.37 6.23
N THR A 737 -69.96 30.26 6.46
CA THR A 737 -69.49 29.88 7.80
C THR A 737 -68.00 30.17 8.01
N GLN A 738 -67.29 30.52 6.94
CA GLN A 738 -65.86 30.79 6.92
C GLN A 738 -65.03 29.62 7.50
N LYS A 739 -65.53 28.39 7.34
CA LYS A 739 -64.85 27.14 7.71
C LYS A 739 -64.55 26.30 6.47
N TYR A 740 -63.48 25.52 6.55
CA TYR A 740 -63.05 24.59 5.50
C TYR A 740 -63.94 23.35 5.50
N GLU A 741 -64.46 22.98 4.34
CA GLU A 741 -65.30 21.81 4.10
C GLU A 741 -64.63 20.94 3.02
N CYS A 742 -64.48 19.65 3.29
CA CYS A 742 -63.80 18.73 2.41
C CYS A 742 -64.81 17.99 1.53
N THR A 743 -64.54 17.86 0.24
CA THR A 743 -65.39 17.15 -0.73
C THR A 743 -64.52 16.29 -1.64
N CYS A 744 -64.87 15.03 -1.90
CA CYS A 744 -63.98 14.14 -2.67
C CYS A 744 -63.75 14.61 -4.11
N LYS A 745 -62.53 14.43 -4.64
CA LYS A 745 -62.17 14.75 -6.02
C LYS A 745 -62.90 13.80 -6.99
N PRO A 746 -63.17 14.20 -8.24
CA PRO A 746 -63.83 13.34 -9.22
C PRO A 746 -63.12 11.99 -9.37
N GLY A 747 -63.88 10.88 -9.32
CA GLY A 747 -63.34 9.50 -9.29
C GLY A 747 -63.17 8.90 -7.89
N PHE A 748 -63.43 9.70 -6.85
CA PHE A 748 -63.34 9.29 -5.45
C PHE A 748 -64.66 9.62 -4.73
N TYR A 749 -65.09 8.73 -3.83
CA TYR A 749 -66.35 8.87 -3.09
C TYR A 749 -66.07 8.72 -1.59
N GLY A 750 -66.79 9.49 -0.77
CA GLY A 750 -66.59 9.57 0.68
C GLY A 750 -67.04 10.91 1.27
N ASP A 751 -66.74 11.14 2.54
CA ASP A 751 -67.18 12.33 3.30
C ASP A 751 -66.23 13.54 3.17
N GLY A 752 -65.22 13.45 2.30
CA GLY A 752 -64.22 14.49 2.08
C GLY A 752 -63.02 14.44 3.03
N TYR A 753 -63.19 13.91 4.24
CA TYR A 753 -62.07 13.67 5.16
C TYR A 753 -61.51 12.27 5.00
N SER A 754 -62.30 11.34 4.46
CA SER A 754 -61.87 10.06 3.93
C SER A 754 -62.48 9.85 2.55
N CYS A 755 -61.63 9.78 1.53
CA CYS A 755 -62.04 9.67 0.13
C CYS A 755 -61.42 8.44 -0.51
N THR A 756 -62.27 7.47 -0.81
CA THR A 756 -61.84 6.21 -1.42
C THR A 756 -62.03 6.25 -2.93
N ALA A 757 -61.02 5.81 -3.68
CA ALA A 757 -61.11 5.71 -5.13
C ALA A 757 -62.18 4.66 -5.47
N HIS A 758 -63.16 5.04 -6.28
CA HIS A 758 -63.82 4.04 -7.08
C HIS A 758 -62.92 3.82 -8.29
N PHE A 759 -62.56 2.56 -8.50
CA PHE A 759 -61.94 2.02 -9.70
C PHE A 759 -62.37 2.77 -10.99
N CYS A 760 -61.47 2.79 -11.99
CA CYS A 760 -61.89 2.37 -13.33
C CYS A 760 -62.51 0.98 -13.17
N SER A 761 -63.78 0.95 -12.81
CA SER A 761 -64.68 -0.19 -12.77
C SER A 761 -65.89 0.38 -13.47
N THR A 762 -66.25 -0.11 -14.63
CA THR A 762 -66.18 -1.47 -15.15
C THR A 762 -65.98 -1.42 -16.66
N ASP A 763 -65.57 -2.54 -17.25
CA ASP A 763 -65.93 -2.99 -18.60
C ASP A 763 -66.58 -1.94 -19.52
N GLY A 764 -65.83 -1.37 -20.47
CA GLY A 764 -66.44 -0.77 -21.66
C GLY A 764 -65.70 0.34 -22.40
N ASP A 765 -64.85 1.14 -21.74
CA ASP A 765 -64.38 2.42 -22.33
C ASP A 765 -63.04 2.37 -23.07
N CYS A 766 -62.18 1.40 -22.77
CA CYS A 766 -60.98 1.10 -23.56
C CYS A 766 -61.11 -0.31 -24.17
N GLY A 767 -60.46 -0.53 -25.32
CA GLY A 767 -60.46 -1.86 -25.95
C GLY A 767 -59.85 -2.93 -25.05
N TYR A 768 -60.18 -4.21 -25.30
CA TYR A 768 -59.59 -5.35 -24.57
C TYR A 768 -58.05 -5.27 -24.55
N ASN A 769 -57.43 -5.46 -23.37
CA ASN A 769 -55.98 -5.34 -23.11
C ASN A 769 -55.40 -3.92 -23.25
N ALA A 770 -56.19 -2.91 -22.90
CA ALA A 770 -55.72 -1.54 -22.67
C ALA A 770 -56.05 -1.09 -21.26
N HIS A 771 -55.15 -0.33 -20.66
CA HIS A 771 -55.43 0.44 -19.45
C HIS A 771 -55.46 1.93 -19.76
N CYS A 772 -56.37 2.60 -19.09
CA CYS A 772 -56.59 4.02 -19.26
C CYS A 772 -55.54 4.80 -18.48
N LEU A 773 -54.80 5.68 -19.15
CA LEU A 773 -53.80 6.57 -18.56
C LEU A 773 -54.20 8.03 -18.71
N PRO A 774 -53.82 8.93 -17.80
CA PRO A 774 -54.06 10.37 -17.96
C PRO A 774 -53.27 10.93 -19.14
N ASP A 775 -53.91 11.71 -20.02
CA ASP A 775 -53.26 12.37 -21.16
C ASP A 775 -52.48 13.60 -20.69
N GLU A 776 -51.14 13.50 -20.64
CA GLU A 776 -50.25 14.55 -20.12
C GLU A 776 -50.28 15.85 -20.96
N GLN A 777 -50.70 15.78 -22.22
CA GLN A 777 -50.81 16.98 -23.06
C GLN A 777 -52.17 17.67 -22.92
N ARG A 778 -53.16 16.99 -22.33
CA ARG A 778 -54.53 17.52 -22.13
C ARG A 778 -55.05 17.15 -20.74
N PRO A 779 -54.72 17.96 -19.71
CA PRO A 779 -55.10 17.68 -18.34
C PRO A 779 -56.62 17.55 -18.18
N GLY A 780 -57.08 16.39 -17.68
CA GLY A 780 -58.51 16.07 -17.48
C GLY A 780 -59.10 15.07 -18.48
N PHE A 781 -58.36 14.70 -19.52
CA PHE A 781 -58.73 13.61 -20.43
C PHE A 781 -57.89 12.36 -20.16
N SER A 782 -58.50 11.20 -20.38
CA SER A 782 -57.85 9.91 -20.26
C SER A 782 -57.60 9.35 -21.66
N LYS A 783 -56.38 8.88 -21.90
CA LYS A 783 -55.95 8.21 -23.13
C LYS A 783 -55.84 6.72 -22.82
N CYS A 784 -56.47 5.89 -23.63
CA CYS A 784 -56.25 4.44 -23.56
C CYS A 784 -54.83 4.12 -24.05
N VAL A 785 -54.12 3.28 -23.32
CA VAL A 785 -52.81 2.76 -23.70
C VAL A 785 -52.86 1.26 -23.56
N CYS A 786 -52.44 0.54 -24.60
CA CYS A 786 -52.40 -0.91 -24.53
C CYS A 786 -51.53 -1.38 -23.36
N ASP A 787 -51.96 -2.44 -22.69
CA ASP A 787 -51.23 -3.04 -21.57
C ASP A 787 -49.82 -3.47 -22.02
N PRO A 788 -48.83 -3.52 -21.11
CA PRO A 788 -47.49 -4.00 -21.44
C PRO A 788 -47.56 -5.37 -22.12
N GLY A 789 -47.10 -5.46 -23.37
CA GLY A 789 -47.29 -6.63 -24.20
C GLY A 789 -48.49 -6.55 -25.17
N TYR A 790 -49.06 -5.37 -25.43
CA TYR A 790 -50.11 -5.05 -26.43
C TYR A 790 -49.75 -3.76 -27.22
N LEU A 791 -50.02 -3.70 -28.53
CA LEU A 791 -49.73 -2.57 -29.44
C LEU A 791 -51.02 -1.90 -29.97
N ASN A 792 -50.89 -0.62 -30.36
CA ASN A 792 -51.89 0.35 -30.87
C ASN A 792 -52.44 1.34 -29.82
N ASP A 793 -53.50 2.08 -30.19
CA ASP A 793 -54.00 3.27 -29.47
C ASP A 793 -55.10 2.97 -28.44
N GLY A 794 -55.60 1.73 -28.38
CA GLY A 794 -56.47 1.23 -27.32
C GLY A 794 -57.86 1.86 -27.20
N THR A 795 -58.28 2.66 -28.18
CA THR A 795 -59.46 3.54 -28.09
C THR A 795 -60.79 2.88 -28.48
N THR A 796 -60.80 1.69 -29.08
CA THR A 796 -62.04 0.99 -29.47
C THR A 796 -61.94 -0.52 -29.21
N PHE A 797 -63.11 -1.16 -29.06
CA PHE A 797 -63.36 -2.53 -28.57
C PHE A 797 -62.61 -3.68 -29.29
N SER A 798 -61.67 -3.43 -30.21
CA SER A 798 -61.03 -4.47 -31.02
C SER A 798 -59.57 -4.26 -31.49
N THR A 799 -58.75 -3.36 -30.94
CA THR A 799 -57.42 -3.09 -31.57
C THR A 799 -56.18 -3.02 -30.68
N CYS A 800 -56.23 -3.32 -29.38
CA CYS A 800 -55.00 -3.71 -28.67
C CYS A 800 -54.68 -5.17 -28.98
N VAL A 801 -53.94 -5.36 -30.06
CA VAL A 801 -53.36 -6.67 -30.40
C VAL A 801 -52.19 -6.92 -29.51
N LYS A 802 -52.01 -8.16 -29.04
CA LYS A 802 -50.86 -8.52 -28.22
C LYS A 802 -49.61 -8.09 -28.96
N ASP A 803 -48.83 -7.22 -28.34
CA ASP A 803 -47.45 -6.96 -28.69
C ASP A 803 -46.84 -8.32 -28.50
N VAL A 804 -46.68 -9.01 -29.62
CA VAL A 804 -46.19 -10.36 -29.60
C VAL A 804 -44.70 -10.26 -29.40
N VAL A 805 -44.34 -9.81 -28.20
CA VAL A 805 -42.97 -9.75 -27.73
C VAL A 805 -42.51 -11.18 -27.77
N SER A 806 -41.60 -11.41 -28.71
CA SER A 806 -41.00 -12.71 -28.89
C SER A 806 -40.44 -13.14 -27.54
N CYS A 807 -40.66 -14.39 -27.15
CA CYS A 807 -40.00 -14.99 -26.00
C CYS A 807 -38.46 -14.84 -26.04
N ASN A 808 -37.89 -14.54 -27.22
CA ASN A 808 -36.49 -14.18 -27.42
C ASN A 808 -36.10 -12.82 -26.80
N ILE A 809 -37.05 -11.89 -26.65
CA ILE A 809 -36.83 -10.55 -26.10
C ILE A 809 -37.05 -10.57 -24.57
N GLU A 810 -38.01 -11.35 -24.08
CA GLU A 810 -38.25 -11.47 -22.63
C GLU A 810 -37.38 -12.55 -21.95
N ASN A 811 -36.72 -13.40 -22.74
CA ASN A 811 -35.90 -14.54 -22.32
C ASN A 811 -36.60 -15.47 -21.29
N LYS A 812 -37.91 -15.70 -21.46
CA LYS A 812 -38.73 -16.50 -20.54
C LYS A 812 -38.88 -17.97 -20.93
N CYS A 813 -38.33 -18.39 -22.08
CA CYS A 813 -38.34 -19.79 -22.47
C CYS A 813 -37.26 -20.59 -21.74
N HIS A 814 -37.55 -21.86 -21.47
CA HIS A 814 -36.52 -22.80 -21.02
C HIS A 814 -35.36 -22.83 -22.04
N VAL A 815 -34.12 -23.03 -21.59
CA VAL A 815 -32.93 -23.13 -22.47
C VAL A 815 -33.10 -24.20 -23.57
N ASN A 816 -33.82 -25.28 -23.26
CA ASN A 816 -34.16 -26.38 -24.18
C ASN A 816 -35.51 -26.22 -24.90
N ALA A 817 -36.08 -25.02 -24.89
CA ALA A 817 -37.24 -24.65 -25.69
C ALA A 817 -36.84 -23.77 -26.87
N GLN A 818 -37.72 -23.72 -27.87
CA GLN A 818 -37.66 -22.78 -28.97
C GLN A 818 -38.88 -21.86 -28.90
N CYS A 819 -38.63 -20.57 -29.06
CA CYS A 819 -39.67 -19.58 -29.18
C CYS A 819 -40.26 -19.66 -30.59
N ILE A 820 -41.51 -20.08 -30.70
CA ILE A 820 -42.20 -20.20 -31.99
C ILE A 820 -43.46 -19.36 -31.99
N TYR A 821 -43.73 -18.70 -33.12
CA TYR A 821 -44.97 -17.98 -33.30
C TYR A 821 -46.10 -18.97 -33.62
N ASN A 822 -47.11 -19.03 -32.75
CA ASN A 822 -48.25 -19.92 -32.91
C ASN A 822 -49.41 -19.15 -33.56
N GLU A 823 -49.59 -19.39 -34.86
CA GLU A 823 -50.57 -18.70 -35.71
C GLU A 823 -52.03 -18.90 -35.27
N ARG A 824 -52.36 -19.98 -34.54
CA ARG A 824 -53.75 -20.24 -34.09
C ARG A 824 -54.18 -19.38 -32.92
N ILE A 825 -53.23 -18.95 -32.10
CA ILE A 825 -53.47 -18.16 -30.88
C ILE A 825 -52.76 -16.81 -30.94
N ASP A 826 -52.24 -16.46 -32.13
CA ASP A 826 -51.59 -15.20 -32.47
C ASP A 826 -50.56 -14.74 -31.42
N ARG A 827 -49.69 -15.67 -30.99
CA ARG A 827 -48.63 -15.35 -30.01
C ARG A 827 -47.38 -16.21 -30.14
N HIS A 828 -46.23 -15.63 -29.76
CA HIS A 828 -44.98 -16.38 -29.54
C HIS A 828 -45.12 -17.23 -28.26
N VAL A 829 -44.97 -18.55 -28.41
CA VAL A 829 -44.99 -19.52 -27.32
C VAL A 829 -43.67 -20.29 -27.30
N CYS A 830 -43.25 -20.66 -26.10
CA CYS A 830 -42.14 -21.57 -25.94
C CYS A 830 -42.64 -22.99 -26.25
N LEU A 831 -41.97 -23.68 -27.17
CA LEU A 831 -42.19 -25.10 -27.43
C LEU A 831 -40.90 -25.84 -27.11
N CYS A 832 -40.97 -26.90 -26.31
CA CYS A 832 -39.79 -27.72 -26.06
C CYS A 832 -39.22 -28.27 -27.37
N ARG A 833 -37.90 -28.25 -27.50
CA ARG A 833 -37.21 -28.77 -28.69
C ARG A 833 -37.40 -30.28 -28.78
N THR A 834 -37.27 -30.83 -29.98
CA THR A 834 -37.43 -32.27 -30.25
C THR A 834 -36.59 -33.11 -29.29
N GLY A 835 -37.20 -34.07 -28.60
CA GLY A 835 -36.55 -34.86 -27.53
C GLY A 835 -36.83 -34.35 -26.11
N TYR A 836 -37.52 -33.23 -25.94
CA TYR A 836 -37.93 -32.66 -24.66
C TYR A 836 -39.46 -32.46 -24.60
N LYS A 837 -40.08 -32.75 -23.45
CA LYS A 837 -41.50 -32.56 -23.15
C LYS A 837 -41.71 -31.55 -22.03
N GLY A 838 -42.77 -30.77 -22.10
CA GLY A 838 -43.07 -29.75 -21.09
C GLY A 838 -43.93 -28.63 -21.64
N ASP A 839 -44.08 -27.56 -20.86
CA ASP A 839 -44.91 -26.40 -21.21
C ASP A 839 -44.14 -25.31 -21.96
N GLY A 840 -42.85 -25.55 -22.27
CA GLY A 840 -41.98 -24.61 -22.97
C GLY A 840 -41.23 -23.64 -22.06
N ILE A 841 -41.75 -23.35 -20.88
CA ILE A 841 -41.06 -22.56 -19.84
C ILE A 841 -40.22 -23.48 -18.96
N THR A 842 -40.70 -24.71 -18.77
CA THR A 842 -39.96 -25.83 -18.18
C THR A 842 -39.93 -26.97 -19.18
N CYS A 843 -38.75 -27.28 -19.72
CA CYS A 843 -38.57 -28.37 -20.69
C CYS A 843 -37.64 -29.43 -20.12
N ARG A 844 -38.18 -30.63 -19.92
CA ARG A 844 -37.47 -31.83 -19.47
C ARG A 844 -37.34 -32.81 -20.62
N HIS A 845 -36.36 -33.69 -20.59
CA HIS A 845 -36.22 -34.70 -21.65
C HIS A 845 -37.47 -35.61 -21.71
N GLU A 846 -37.89 -35.99 -22.91
CA GLU A 846 -39.13 -36.76 -23.12
C GLU A 846 -39.06 -38.16 -22.50
N HIS A 847 -37.84 -38.71 -22.46
CA HIS A 847 -37.48 -39.96 -21.78
C HIS A 847 -36.70 -39.65 -20.50
N SER A 848 -36.95 -40.41 -19.43
CA SER A 848 -36.18 -40.29 -18.20
C SER A 848 -34.73 -40.73 -18.43
N CYS A 849 -33.76 -40.12 -17.73
CA CYS A 849 -32.35 -40.57 -17.82
C CYS A 849 -32.14 -42.01 -17.32
N LEU A 850 -33.15 -42.61 -16.69
CA LEU A 850 -33.20 -44.02 -16.33
C LEU A 850 -33.54 -44.95 -17.50
N GLU A 851 -34.30 -44.45 -18.50
CA GLU A 851 -34.65 -45.19 -19.72
C GLU A 851 -33.61 -45.02 -20.82
N ASN A 852 -32.96 -43.84 -20.87
CA ASN A 852 -31.87 -43.58 -21.78
C ASN A 852 -30.74 -42.77 -21.11
N ALA A 853 -29.67 -43.47 -20.73
CA ALA A 853 -28.53 -42.90 -20.03
C ALA A 853 -27.71 -41.90 -20.87
N THR A 854 -27.86 -41.88 -22.21
CA THR A 854 -27.12 -40.96 -23.09
C THR A 854 -27.66 -39.53 -23.07
N ILE A 855 -28.74 -39.29 -22.33
CA ILE A 855 -29.35 -37.96 -22.13
C ILE A 855 -28.49 -37.08 -21.21
N CYS A 856 -27.83 -37.69 -20.24
CA CYS A 856 -26.92 -36.98 -19.36
C CYS A 856 -25.58 -36.74 -20.05
N SER A 857 -24.89 -35.66 -19.66
CA SER A 857 -23.48 -35.50 -20.03
C SER A 857 -22.71 -36.79 -19.67
N PRO A 858 -21.70 -37.22 -20.45
CA PRO A 858 -20.81 -38.30 -20.06
C PRO A 858 -20.23 -38.12 -18.64
N SER A 859 -20.05 -36.85 -18.23
CA SER A 859 -19.59 -36.42 -16.91
C SER A 859 -20.73 -36.16 -15.91
N ALA A 860 -21.92 -36.72 -16.12
CA ALA A 860 -23.07 -36.66 -15.21
C ALA A 860 -23.60 -38.06 -14.88
N ALA A 861 -24.32 -38.16 -13.76
CA ALA A 861 -25.04 -39.34 -13.30
C ALA A 861 -26.54 -39.05 -13.24
N CYS A 862 -27.35 -40.03 -13.59
CA CYS A 862 -28.80 -39.95 -13.42
C CYS A 862 -29.13 -40.25 -11.95
N VAL A 863 -29.72 -39.28 -11.25
CA VAL A 863 -30.06 -39.38 -9.83
C VAL A 863 -31.53 -39.03 -9.61
N TYR A 864 -32.14 -39.71 -8.64
CA TYR A 864 -33.53 -39.42 -8.26
C TYR A 864 -33.58 -38.18 -7.38
N ASP A 865 -34.28 -37.15 -7.84
CA ASP A 865 -34.53 -35.93 -7.08
C ASP A 865 -35.83 -36.08 -6.29
N ALA A 866 -35.73 -36.07 -4.96
CA ALA A 866 -36.86 -36.28 -4.06
C ALA A 866 -37.84 -35.09 -4.01
N ILE A 867 -37.40 -33.88 -4.38
CA ILE A 867 -38.22 -32.67 -4.41
C ILE A 867 -39.04 -32.64 -5.70
N LEU A 868 -38.42 -33.02 -6.82
CA LEU A 868 -39.05 -33.04 -8.14
C LEU A 868 -39.79 -34.36 -8.45
N GLN A 869 -39.59 -35.40 -7.62
CA GLN A 869 -40.12 -36.76 -7.82
C GLN A 869 -39.77 -37.36 -9.19
N ASP A 870 -38.60 -37.04 -9.73
CA ASP A 870 -38.16 -37.49 -11.06
C ASP A 870 -36.66 -37.80 -11.07
N ASN A 871 -36.19 -38.53 -12.08
CA ASN A 871 -34.78 -38.85 -12.26
C ASN A 871 -34.14 -37.85 -13.21
N VAL A 872 -33.20 -37.09 -12.66
CA VAL A 872 -32.55 -35.95 -13.31
C VAL A 872 -31.05 -36.20 -13.45
N CYS A 873 -30.44 -35.58 -14.46
CA CYS A 873 -29.00 -35.63 -14.61
C CYS A 873 -28.35 -34.68 -13.59
N SER A 874 -27.35 -35.17 -12.86
CA SER A 874 -26.53 -34.38 -11.96
C SER A 874 -25.06 -34.57 -12.32
N CYS A 875 -24.30 -33.49 -12.45
CA CYS A 875 -22.89 -33.58 -12.80
C CYS A 875 -22.12 -34.42 -11.76
N LYS A 876 -21.25 -35.31 -12.23
CA LYS A 876 -20.34 -36.09 -11.38
C LYS A 876 -19.33 -35.14 -10.74
N ASP A 877 -18.75 -35.58 -9.61
CA ASP A 877 -17.73 -34.82 -8.90
C ASP A 877 -16.61 -34.31 -9.83
N GLY A 878 -16.29 -33.02 -9.73
CA GLY A 878 -15.29 -32.35 -10.59
C GLY A 878 -15.86 -31.66 -11.83
N PHE A 879 -17.19 -31.64 -12.00
CA PHE A 879 -17.85 -30.92 -13.06
C PHE A 879 -19.02 -30.09 -12.52
N VAL A 880 -19.27 -28.92 -13.12
CA VAL A 880 -20.40 -28.03 -12.77
C VAL A 880 -21.25 -27.76 -14.00
N GLY A 881 -22.57 -27.66 -13.80
CA GLY A 881 -23.53 -27.41 -14.85
C GLY A 881 -24.91 -27.97 -14.51
N ASP A 882 -25.77 -28.08 -15.52
CA ASP A 882 -27.17 -28.50 -15.38
C ASP A 882 -27.38 -30.03 -15.49
N GLY A 883 -26.28 -30.81 -15.50
CA GLY A 883 -26.31 -32.27 -15.63
C GLY A 883 -26.39 -32.80 -17.07
N ILE A 884 -26.89 -31.99 -18.02
CA ILE A 884 -26.90 -32.32 -19.46
C ILE A 884 -25.65 -31.73 -20.13
N HIS A 885 -25.24 -30.55 -19.67
CA HIS A 885 -23.98 -29.89 -19.98
C HIS A 885 -23.19 -29.71 -18.70
N CYS A 886 -22.14 -30.52 -18.55
CA CYS A 886 -21.23 -30.45 -17.42
C CYS A 886 -19.88 -29.96 -17.94
N ALA A 887 -19.43 -28.81 -17.47
CA ALA A 887 -18.10 -28.29 -17.72
C ALA A 887 -17.15 -28.75 -16.60
N GLU A 888 -15.90 -29.05 -16.95
CA GLU A 888 -14.88 -29.28 -15.92
C GLU A 888 -14.78 -28.04 -15.06
N THR A 889 -14.99 -28.20 -13.76
CA THR A 889 -14.55 -27.18 -12.82
C THR A 889 -13.03 -27.18 -12.91
N LEU A 890 -12.41 -26.05 -13.29
CA LEU A 890 -11.04 -25.77 -12.84
C LEU A 890 -11.16 -25.64 -11.33
N GLY A 891 -11.07 -26.80 -10.67
CA GLY A 891 -11.64 -27.09 -9.36
C GLY A 891 -11.46 -25.94 -8.40
N GLY A 892 -12.56 -25.41 -7.87
CA GLY A 892 -12.54 -24.57 -6.67
C GLY A 892 -11.64 -25.20 -5.61
N PRO A 893 -11.03 -24.41 -4.71
CA PRO A 893 -10.10 -24.96 -3.75
C PRO A 893 -10.79 -26.07 -2.95
N LYS A 894 -10.14 -27.24 -2.85
CA LYS A 894 -10.68 -28.42 -2.16
C LYS A 894 -10.96 -28.17 -0.68
N GLU A 895 -10.44 -27.08 -0.12
CA GLU A 895 -10.53 -26.69 1.29
C GLU A 895 -10.71 -25.17 1.43
N GLN A 896 -11.35 -24.74 2.51
CA GLN A 896 -11.53 -23.32 2.83
C GLN A 896 -10.33 -22.78 3.62
N PHE A 897 -9.88 -21.58 3.28
CA PHE A 897 -8.74 -20.92 3.92
C PHE A 897 -8.88 -19.40 3.85
N LEU A 898 -8.06 -18.67 4.62
CA LEU A 898 -7.94 -17.22 4.51
C LEU A 898 -6.70 -16.85 3.70
N ILE A 899 -6.79 -15.75 2.96
CA ILE A 899 -5.62 -15.07 2.42
C ILE A 899 -5.51 -13.71 3.11
N VAL A 900 -4.32 -13.38 3.62
CA VAL A 900 -4.12 -12.24 4.52
C VAL A 900 -2.93 -11.42 4.10
N ASN A 901 -3.12 -10.11 3.96
CA ASN A 901 -2.05 -9.16 3.74
C ASN A 901 -1.36 -8.83 5.07
N GLN A 902 -0.04 -8.91 5.11
CA GLN A 902 0.81 -8.48 6.22
C GLN A 902 1.89 -7.52 5.73
N GLY A 903 1.48 -6.52 4.93
CA GLY A 903 2.35 -5.50 4.36
C GLY A 903 3.23 -6.05 3.25
N GLN A 904 4.43 -6.51 3.59
CA GLN A 904 5.40 -7.05 2.62
C GLN A 904 5.11 -8.50 2.23
N THR A 905 4.26 -9.18 3.00
CA THR A 905 3.96 -10.60 2.82
C THR A 905 2.47 -10.82 2.65
N ILE A 906 2.09 -11.78 1.81
CA ILE A 906 0.73 -12.32 1.71
C ILE A 906 0.75 -13.79 2.15
N LEU A 907 -0.11 -14.14 3.10
CA LEU A 907 -0.16 -15.45 3.76
C LEU A 907 -1.41 -16.23 3.36
N LYS A 908 -1.27 -17.56 3.25
CA LYS A 908 -2.38 -18.52 3.18
C LYS A 908 -2.57 -19.15 4.57
N VAL A 909 -3.74 -18.97 5.16
CA VAL A 909 -4.05 -19.43 6.52
C VAL A 909 -5.13 -20.53 6.47
N PRO A 910 -4.80 -21.79 6.77
CA PRO A 910 -5.79 -22.87 6.78
C PRO A 910 -6.80 -22.70 7.94
N LEU A 911 -8.06 -23.11 7.73
CA LEU A 911 -9.14 -22.98 8.73
C LEU A 911 -9.34 -24.22 9.62
N THR A 912 -8.85 -25.39 9.22
CA THR A 912 -8.93 -26.64 10.00
C THR A 912 -7.58 -26.96 10.64
N ALA A 913 -7.57 -27.12 11.96
CA ALA A 913 -6.45 -27.68 12.72
C ALA A 913 -6.39 -29.21 12.53
N SER A 914 -6.11 -29.68 11.31
CA SER A 914 -5.74 -31.09 11.12
C SER A 914 -4.22 -31.18 11.20
N GLY A 915 -3.72 -31.95 12.17
CA GLY A 915 -2.30 -32.16 12.45
C GLY A 915 -1.55 -32.90 11.35
N SER A 916 -1.47 -32.32 10.15
CA SER A 916 -0.60 -32.77 9.06
C SER A 916 0.63 -31.87 9.00
N THR A 917 1.77 -32.48 9.31
CA THR A 917 3.14 -31.99 9.22
C THR A 917 3.63 -31.83 7.78
N ASN A 918 2.81 -31.29 6.88
CA ASN A 918 3.24 -30.98 5.53
C ASN A 918 3.74 -29.52 5.47
N ASN A 919 5.07 -29.39 5.38
CA ASN A 919 5.86 -28.17 5.16
C ASN A 919 5.59 -27.50 3.80
N GLY A 920 4.32 -27.22 3.45
CA GLY A 920 3.94 -26.57 2.19
C GLY A 920 3.62 -25.08 2.36
N GLU A 921 4.49 -24.21 1.84
CA GLU A 921 4.29 -22.81 1.42
C GLU A 921 3.05 -22.06 1.99
N GLN A 922 3.06 -21.73 3.28
CA GLN A 922 2.02 -20.85 3.88
C GLN A 922 2.23 -19.37 3.54
N ARG A 923 3.41 -19.03 3.02
CA ARG A 923 3.78 -17.72 2.50
C ARG A 923 3.60 -17.72 0.98
N ILE A 924 2.55 -17.05 0.49
CA ILE A 924 2.22 -17.03 -0.93
C ILE A 924 3.08 -16.02 -1.70
N LEU A 925 3.29 -14.84 -1.09
CA LEU A 925 4.05 -13.78 -1.73
C LEU A 925 4.88 -13.01 -0.70
N TYR A 926 6.12 -12.69 -1.06
CA TYR A 926 6.93 -11.72 -0.34
C TYR A 926 7.61 -10.77 -1.30
N VAL A 927 7.34 -9.49 -1.10
CA VAL A 927 7.99 -8.42 -1.85
C VAL A 927 8.52 -7.41 -0.85
N PRO A 928 9.85 -7.27 -0.71
CA PRO A 928 10.44 -6.24 0.13
C PRO A 928 9.89 -4.85 -0.23
N ARG A 929 9.61 -4.03 0.78
CA ARG A 929 9.08 -2.65 0.64
C ARG A 929 7.65 -2.53 0.06
N MET A 930 7.04 -3.61 -0.44
CA MET A 930 5.60 -3.65 -0.75
C MET A 930 4.79 -3.37 0.52
N ARG A 931 3.70 -2.64 0.38
CA ARG A 931 2.70 -2.48 1.43
C ARG A 931 1.35 -2.88 0.86
N ALA A 932 1.13 -4.19 0.80
CA ALA A 932 -0.14 -4.79 0.45
C ALA A 932 -1.18 -4.47 1.53
N VAL A 933 -2.27 -3.80 1.14
CA VAL A 933 -3.31 -3.32 2.08
C VAL A 933 -4.65 -3.99 1.79
N GLY A 934 -5.31 -3.62 0.69
CA GLY A 934 -6.60 -4.20 0.28
C GLY A 934 -6.42 -5.56 -0.37
N ILE A 935 -7.37 -6.47 -0.19
CA ILE A 935 -7.37 -7.80 -0.81
C ILE A 935 -8.79 -8.26 -1.12
N SER A 936 -8.97 -8.93 -2.26
CA SER A 936 -10.21 -9.57 -2.68
C SER A 936 -9.91 -10.72 -3.64
N VAL A 937 -10.88 -11.58 -3.94
CA VAL A 937 -10.67 -12.77 -4.78
C VAL A 937 -11.69 -12.89 -5.89
N ASP A 938 -11.21 -13.38 -7.03
CA ASP A 938 -12.04 -13.95 -8.08
C ASP A 938 -12.11 -15.47 -7.88
N CYS A 939 -13.21 -15.91 -7.27
CA CYS A 939 -13.45 -17.32 -6.99
C CYS A 939 -13.62 -18.18 -8.25
N ARG A 940 -13.94 -17.60 -9.42
CA ARG A 940 -14.15 -18.38 -10.67
C ARG A 940 -12.83 -18.80 -11.31
N GLN A 941 -11.83 -17.91 -11.32
CA GLN A 941 -10.51 -18.19 -11.92
C GLN A 941 -9.39 -18.35 -10.89
N GLN A 942 -9.72 -18.31 -9.60
CA GLN A 942 -8.80 -18.53 -8.48
C GLN A 942 -7.66 -17.51 -8.43
N PHE A 943 -7.99 -16.25 -8.69
CA PHE A 943 -7.06 -15.14 -8.56
C PHE A 943 -7.34 -14.35 -7.29
N VAL A 944 -6.29 -13.99 -6.57
CA VAL A 944 -6.26 -12.91 -5.59
C VAL A 944 -5.96 -11.62 -6.30
N TYR A 945 -6.66 -10.55 -5.94
CA TYR A 945 -6.37 -9.18 -6.30
C TYR A 945 -6.05 -8.39 -5.04
N PHE A 946 -4.96 -7.63 -5.05
CA PHE A 946 -4.53 -6.86 -3.89
C PHE A 946 -3.98 -5.50 -4.29
N THR A 947 -4.13 -4.53 -3.38
CA THR A 947 -3.60 -3.17 -3.56
C THR A 947 -2.25 -3.04 -2.88
N ASP A 948 -1.28 -2.41 -3.55
CA ASP A 948 -0.01 -2.01 -2.95
C ASP A 948 0.06 -0.48 -2.86
N THR A 949 -0.01 0.02 -1.63
CA THR A 949 0.04 1.46 -1.34
C THR A 949 1.44 2.05 -1.46
N SER A 950 2.50 1.24 -1.29
CA SER A 950 3.88 1.69 -1.52
C SER A 950 4.18 1.78 -3.02
N GLY A 951 3.82 0.71 -3.76
CA GLY A 951 4.03 0.62 -5.20
C GLY A 951 2.98 1.33 -6.05
N LYS A 952 1.91 1.86 -5.44
CA LYS A 952 0.81 2.57 -6.13
C LYS A 952 0.18 1.72 -7.24
N THR A 953 -0.02 0.43 -6.97
CA THR A 953 -0.50 -0.56 -7.94
C THR A 953 -1.67 -1.38 -7.42
N ILE A 954 -2.43 -1.97 -8.35
CA ILE A 954 -3.28 -3.13 -8.10
C ILE A 954 -2.65 -4.31 -8.84
N GLN A 955 -2.48 -5.42 -8.12
CA GLN A 955 -1.85 -6.62 -8.63
C GLN A 955 -2.80 -7.81 -8.48
N ARG A 956 -2.56 -8.85 -9.27
CA ARG A 956 -3.22 -10.14 -9.16
C ARG A 956 -2.22 -11.28 -9.10
N MET A 957 -2.61 -12.40 -8.53
CA MET A 957 -1.86 -13.67 -8.54
C MET A 957 -2.82 -14.84 -8.32
N LYS A 958 -2.43 -16.07 -8.67
CA LYS A 958 -3.16 -17.27 -8.28
C LYS A 958 -3.09 -17.49 -6.76
N TYR A 959 -3.98 -18.32 -6.22
CA TYR A 959 -4.01 -18.64 -4.78
C TYR A 959 -2.73 -19.32 -4.24
N ASP A 960 -1.88 -19.83 -5.12
CA ASP A 960 -0.57 -20.40 -4.81
C ASP A 960 0.59 -19.42 -5.05
N GLY A 961 0.31 -18.19 -5.49
CA GLY A 961 1.32 -17.14 -5.72
C GLY A 961 1.88 -17.11 -7.14
N THR A 962 1.49 -18.04 -7.99
CA THR A 962 1.89 -18.04 -9.41
C THR A 962 1.12 -16.97 -10.20
N GLU A 963 1.57 -16.69 -11.44
CA GLU A 963 0.95 -15.70 -12.33
C GLU A 963 0.78 -14.30 -11.70
N GLN A 964 1.71 -13.89 -10.84
CA GLN A 964 1.70 -12.55 -10.27
C GLN A 964 1.86 -11.51 -11.39
N LYS A 965 0.93 -10.56 -11.46
CA LYS A 965 0.91 -9.51 -12.46
C LYS A 965 0.34 -8.21 -11.91
N VAL A 966 0.99 -7.09 -12.22
CA VAL A 966 0.43 -5.75 -12.02
C VAL A 966 -0.64 -5.51 -13.09
N ILE A 967 -1.88 -5.20 -12.69
CA ILE A 967 -2.98 -4.90 -13.62
C ILE A 967 -3.23 -3.39 -13.78
N LEU A 968 -2.92 -2.59 -12.74
CA LEU A 968 -3.08 -1.14 -12.76
C LEU A 968 -1.91 -0.49 -11.99
N SER A 969 -1.39 0.61 -12.51
CA SER A 969 -0.30 1.41 -11.94
C SER A 969 -0.67 2.91 -11.89
N GLY A 970 0.18 3.73 -11.28
CA GLY A 970 -0.02 5.18 -11.20
C GLY A 970 -1.16 5.61 -10.29
N LEU A 971 -1.45 4.82 -9.25
CA LEU A 971 -2.50 5.11 -8.27
C LEU A 971 -2.00 6.10 -7.19
N GLY A 972 -2.90 6.64 -6.38
CA GLY A 972 -2.54 7.49 -5.25
C GLY A 972 -2.21 6.66 -4.02
N SER A 973 -3.25 6.28 -3.27
CA SER A 973 -3.19 5.40 -2.10
C SER A 973 -4.38 4.44 -2.13
N PRO A 974 -4.31 3.35 -2.92
CA PRO A 974 -5.40 2.40 -3.04
C PRO A 974 -5.53 1.56 -1.76
N GLU A 975 -6.56 1.81 -0.94
CA GLU A 975 -6.71 1.18 0.39
C GLU A 975 -7.65 -0.03 0.40
N GLY A 976 -8.74 0.00 -0.38
CA GLY A 976 -9.72 -1.09 -0.46
C GLY A 976 -9.96 -1.55 -1.89
N ILE A 977 -10.33 -2.82 -2.04
CA ILE A 977 -10.58 -3.46 -3.34
C ILE A 977 -11.74 -4.47 -3.22
N ALA A 978 -12.59 -4.53 -4.24
CA ALA A 978 -13.69 -5.47 -4.35
C ALA A 978 -13.81 -6.02 -5.78
N ILE A 979 -14.11 -7.31 -5.89
CA ILE A 979 -14.22 -8.03 -7.16
C ILE A 979 -15.68 -8.39 -7.41
N ASP A 980 -16.20 -7.98 -8.57
CA ASP A 980 -17.42 -8.52 -9.13
C ASP A 980 -17.05 -9.73 -10.01
N TRP A 981 -17.23 -10.94 -9.46
CA TRP A 981 -16.91 -12.19 -10.16
C TRP A 981 -17.91 -12.54 -11.27
N VAL A 982 -19.09 -11.89 -11.29
CA VAL A 982 -20.15 -12.09 -12.29
C VAL A 982 -19.86 -11.22 -13.51
N SER A 983 -19.79 -9.90 -13.32
CA SER A 983 -19.56 -8.93 -14.40
C SER A 983 -18.09 -8.83 -14.80
N ARG A 984 -17.18 -9.48 -14.05
CA ARG A 984 -15.72 -9.50 -14.27
C ARG A 984 -15.10 -8.10 -14.15
N LEU A 985 -15.39 -7.42 -13.04
CA LEU A 985 -14.91 -6.06 -12.75
C LEU A 985 -14.16 -5.98 -11.42
N VAL A 986 -13.24 -5.02 -11.34
CA VAL A 986 -12.53 -4.63 -10.11
C VAL A 986 -12.93 -3.21 -9.72
N PHE A 987 -13.34 -3.04 -8.47
CA PHE A 987 -13.65 -1.74 -7.85
C PHE A 987 -12.63 -1.45 -6.76
N TRP A 988 -12.22 -0.19 -6.61
CA TRP A 988 -11.31 0.20 -5.53
C TRP A 988 -11.56 1.62 -5.04
N THR A 989 -11.05 1.89 -3.84
CA THR A 989 -11.03 3.19 -3.19
C THR A 989 -9.61 3.75 -3.20
N ASP A 990 -9.47 5.03 -3.49
CA ASP A 990 -8.19 5.74 -3.41
C ASP A 990 -8.32 6.92 -2.45
N SER A 991 -7.62 6.85 -1.31
CA SER A 991 -7.71 7.86 -0.26
C SER A 991 -6.90 9.11 -0.55
N ALA A 992 -5.82 8.99 -1.32
CA ALA A 992 -5.02 10.14 -1.73
C ALA A 992 -5.70 10.92 -2.86
N LEU A 993 -6.33 10.21 -3.81
CA LEU A 993 -7.08 10.81 -4.92
C LEU A 993 -8.56 11.10 -4.58
N LYS A 994 -9.02 10.68 -3.39
CA LYS A 994 -10.37 10.91 -2.87
C LYS A 994 -11.49 10.45 -3.79
N ARG A 995 -11.37 9.23 -4.33
CA ARG A 995 -12.32 8.71 -5.33
C ARG A 995 -12.52 7.21 -5.27
N LEU A 996 -13.63 6.74 -5.85
CA LEU A 996 -13.90 5.35 -6.18
C LEU A 996 -13.78 5.17 -7.70
N GLU A 997 -13.22 4.05 -8.11
CA GLU A 997 -12.98 3.72 -9.52
C GLU A 997 -13.33 2.27 -9.83
N VAL A 998 -13.52 1.98 -11.12
CA VAL A 998 -13.84 0.65 -11.65
C VAL A 998 -13.04 0.36 -12.91
N ALA A 999 -12.66 -0.90 -13.12
CA ALA A 999 -12.04 -1.40 -14.35
C ALA A 999 -12.43 -2.86 -14.61
N LYS A 1000 -12.08 -3.41 -15.79
CA LYS A 1000 -12.08 -4.86 -16.00
C LYS A 1000 -10.99 -5.54 -15.16
N LEU A 1001 -11.13 -6.83 -14.90
CA LEU A 1001 -10.17 -7.62 -14.12
C LEU A 1001 -8.74 -7.68 -14.69
N ASP A 1002 -8.57 -7.37 -15.97
CA ASP A 1002 -7.24 -7.25 -16.61
C ASP A 1002 -6.66 -5.83 -16.54
N GLY A 1003 -7.37 -4.89 -15.91
CA GLY A 1003 -7.02 -3.46 -15.84
C GLY A 1003 -7.45 -2.64 -17.05
N SER A 1004 -8.00 -3.27 -18.09
CA SER A 1004 -8.52 -2.56 -19.25
C SER A 1004 -9.85 -1.84 -18.92
N LEU A 1005 -10.18 -0.83 -19.71
CA LEU A 1005 -11.42 -0.05 -19.60
C LEU A 1005 -11.65 0.47 -18.17
N ARG A 1006 -10.93 1.53 -17.80
CA ARG A 1006 -10.96 2.15 -16.48
C ARG A 1006 -11.89 3.35 -16.46
N LYS A 1007 -12.63 3.53 -15.37
CA LYS A 1007 -13.51 4.67 -15.13
C LYS A 1007 -13.44 5.18 -13.68
N VAL A 1008 -13.39 6.50 -13.51
CA VAL A 1008 -13.66 7.15 -12.24
C VAL A 1008 -15.17 7.17 -12.01
N LEU A 1009 -15.61 6.49 -10.95
CA LEU A 1009 -17.02 6.30 -10.64
C LEU A 1009 -17.57 7.45 -9.79
N LEU A 1010 -16.85 7.83 -8.73
CA LEU A 1010 -17.23 8.88 -7.79
C LEU A 1010 -15.99 9.65 -7.31
N ASP A 1011 -16.00 10.97 -7.38
CA ASP A 1011 -14.89 11.85 -6.99
C ASP A 1011 -15.33 13.09 -6.16
N LYS A 1012 -16.63 13.30 -5.98
CA LYS A 1012 -17.19 14.43 -5.22
C LYS A 1012 -17.59 14.02 -3.81
N ASN A 1013 -17.39 14.91 -2.83
CA ASN A 1013 -17.77 14.68 -1.44
C ASN A 1013 -17.26 13.33 -0.91
N ILE A 1014 -16.00 13.00 -1.16
CA ILE A 1014 -15.29 11.83 -0.62
C ILE A 1014 -14.02 12.38 0.04
N GLN A 1015 -13.72 11.97 1.27
CA GLN A 1015 -12.55 12.48 1.99
C GLN A 1015 -11.53 11.38 2.24
N ASN A 1016 -11.90 10.36 3.02
CA ASN A 1016 -10.99 9.28 3.39
C ASN A 1016 -11.66 7.92 3.13
N PRO A 1017 -11.92 7.56 1.85
CA PRO A 1017 -12.52 6.27 1.51
C PRO A 1017 -11.55 5.14 1.87
N ARG A 1018 -12.04 4.04 2.48
CA ARG A 1018 -11.21 2.89 2.86
C ARG A 1018 -11.76 1.57 2.36
N ALA A 1019 -12.67 0.92 3.08
CA ALA A 1019 -13.16 -0.40 2.69
C ALA A 1019 -14.25 -0.28 1.63
N ILE A 1020 -14.33 -1.27 0.75
CA ILE A 1020 -15.30 -1.32 -0.35
C ILE A 1020 -15.82 -2.74 -0.49
N ALA A 1021 -17.11 -2.88 -0.77
CA ALA A 1021 -17.79 -4.15 -1.02
C ALA A 1021 -18.79 -3.99 -2.17
N VAL A 1022 -19.09 -5.08 -2.85
CA VAL A 1022 -20.00 -5.09 -4.01
C VAL A 1022 -21.09 -6.13 -3.84
N ASN A 1023 -22.27 -5.85 -4.38
CA ASN A 1023 -23.33 -6.83 -4.58
C ASN A 1023 -23.70 -6.90 -6.08
N PRO A 1024 -23.20 -7.89 -6.83
CA PRO A 1024 -23.48 -8.04 -8.26
C PRO A 1024 -24.93 -8.35 -8.60
N GLU A 1025 -25.66 -9.01 -7.68
CA GLU A 1025 -27.07 -9.38 -7.88
C GLU A 1025 -27.95 -8.13 -7.90
N LEU A 1026 -27.76 -7.24 -6.92
CA LEU A 1026 -28.55 -6.02 -6.78
C LEU A 1026 -27.98 -4.82 -7.54
N GLY A 1027 -26.74 -4.94 -8.02
CA GLY A 1027 -26.02 -3.86 -8.70
C GLY A 1027 -25.62 -2.72 -7.76
N TYR A 1028 -25.20 -3.04 -6.53
CA TYR A 1028 -24.76 -2.04 -5.55
C TYR A 1028 -23.25 -2.09 -5.26
N VAL A 1029 -22.69 -0.91 -4.98
CA VAL A 1029 -21.36 -0.72 -4.41
C VAL A 1029 -21.49 0.00 -3.06
N PHE A 1030 -20.74 -0.47 -2.07
CA PHE A 1030 -20.75 0.05 -0.70
C PHE A 1030 -19.33 0.41 -0.28
N TRP A 1031 -19.15 1.49 0.48
CA TRP A 1031 -17.84 1.86 1.01
C TRP A 1031 -17.90 2.58 2.35
N THR A 1032 -16.76 2.61 3.03
CA THR A 1032 -16.57 3.40 4.26
C THR A 1032 -15.77 4.67 3.98
N ASP A 1033 -16.15 5.79 4.60
CA ASP A 1033 -15.38 7.04 4.63
C ASP A 1033 -15.14 7.43 6.09
N TRP A 1034 -13.87 7.37 6.53
CA TRP A 1034 -13.49 7.56 7.93
C TRP A 1034 -13.15 9.03 8.29
N ASN A 1035 -13.64 10.00 7.52
CA ASN A 1035 -13.50 11.42 7.86
C ASN A 1035 -13.87 11.69 9.33
N ARG A 1036 -12.89 12.12 10.15
CA ARG A 1036 -13.08 12.31 11.60
C ARG A 1036 -14.16 13.32 11.96
N GLN A 1037 -14.48 14.26 11.06
CA GLN A 1037 -15.55 15.25 11.26
C GLN A 1037 -16.94 14.71 10.89
N ASN A 1038 -17.03 13.77 9.95
CA ASN A 1038 -18.28 13.23 9.44
C ASN A 1038 -18.09 11.81 8.88
N PRO A 1039 -17.89 10.80 9.74
CA PRO A 1039 -17.68 9.42 9.30
C PRO A 1039 -18.98 8.81 8.80
N ARG A 1040 -18.92 8.06 7.71
CA ARG A 1040 -20.12 7.51 7.05
C ARG A 1040 -19.84 6.20 6.33
N ILE A 1041 -20.90 5.42 6.18
CA ILE A 1041 -20.97 4.26 5.28
C ILE A 1041 -22.01 4.61 4.22
N GLU A 1042 -21.62 4.46 2.96
CA GLU A 1042 -22.41 4.90 1.82
C GLU A 1042 -22.67 3.75 0.84
N ARG A 1043 -23.72 3.92 0.04
CA ARG A 1043 -24.13 3.00 -1.03
C ARG A 1043 -24.41 3.80 -2.29
N ALA A 1044 -24.07 3.24 -3.44
CA ALA A 1044 -24.54 3.68 -4.75
C ALA A 1044 -24.87 2.47 -5.64
N ASN A 1045 -25.55 2.70 -6.75
CA ASN A 1045 -25.58 1.73 -7.83
C ASN A 1045 -24.15 1.52 -8.37
N MET A 1046 -23.87 0.37 -8.99
CA MET A 1046 -22.53 0.04 -9.53
C MET A 1046 -22.08 0.98 -10.66
N ASP A 1047 -23.00 1.73 -11.27
CA ASP A 1047 -22.75 2.81 -12.22
C ASP A 1047 -22.49 4.18 -11.55
N GLY A 1048 -22.52 4.24 -10.21
CA GLY A 1048 -22.32 5.46 -9.42
C GLY A 1048 -23.58 6.30 -9.21
N SER A 1049 -24.71 5.89 -9.80
CA SER A 1049 -25.99 6.59 -9.63
C SER A 1049 -26.64 6.31 -8.27
N GLU A 1050 -27.64 7.13 -7.91
CA GLU A 1050 -28.41 7.01 -6.66
C GLU A 1050 -27.57 6.89 -5.36
N ARG A 1051 -26.43 7.57 -5.30
CA ARG A 1051 -25.60 7.62 -4.10
C ARG A 1051 -26.38 8.11 -2.87
N LYS A 1052 -26.34 7.33 -1.79
CA LYS A 1052 -27.00 7.62 -0.51
C LYS A 1052 -26.10 7.27 0.67
N ILE A 1053 -26.24 8.02 1.76
CA ILE A 1053 -25.64 7.67 3.05
C ILE A 1053 -26.48 6.57 3.68
N LEU A 1054 -25.87 5.43 3.98
CA LEU A 1054 -26.52 4.28 4.59
C LEU A 1054 -26.46 4.34 6.12
N VAL A 1055 -25.30 4.73 6.66
CA VAL A 1055 -25.08 4.90 8.10
C VAL A 1055 -24.23 6.15 8.35
N SER A 1056 -24.65 7.00 9.29
CA SER A 1056 -23.91 8.19 9.73
C SER A 1056 -23.87 8.38 11.25
N ASP A 1057 -24.60 7.55 12.00
CA ASP A 1057 -24.67 7.62 13.45
C ASP A 1057 -23.82 6.52 14.11
N LYS A 1058 -23.24 6.83 15.28
CA LYS A 1058 -22.39 5.91 16.05
C LYS A 1058 -21.24 5.32 15.22
N LEU A 1059 -20.62 6.15 14.40
CA LEU A 1059 -19.43 5.83 13.63
C LEU A 1059 -18.25 6.67 14.10
N GLY A 1060 -17.06 6.11 14.03
CA GLY A 1060 -15.82 6.75 14.42
C GLY A 1060 -14.70 6.48 13.42
N LEU A 1061 -14.31 5.21 13.28
CA LEU A 1061 -13.27 4.75 12.36
C LEU A 1061 -13.72 3.46 11.66
N PRO A 1062 -14.67 3.53 10.70
CA PRO A 1062 -15.16 2.38 9.97
C PRO A 1062 -14.08 1.85 9.00
N ASN A 1063 -13.38 0.79 9.39
CA ASN A 1063 -12.15 0.34 8.73
C ASN A 1063 -12.34 -0.84 7.77
N GLY A 1064 -13.15 -1.82 8.15
CA GLY A 1064 -13.39 -3.05 7.37
C GLY A 1064 -14.85 -3.19 6.99
N LEU A 1065 -15.14 -3.80 5.84
CA LEU A 1065 -16.48 -3.91 5.27
C LEU A 1065 -16.60 -5.19 4.42
N TYR A 1066 -17.71 -5.92 4.55
CA TYR A 1066 -18.11 -6.96 3.60
C TYR A 1066 -19.62 -7.02 3.45
N TYR A 1067 -20.08 -7.70 2.39
CA TYR A 1067 -21.50 -8.00 2.17
C TYR A 1067 -21.74 -9.52 2.31
N ASP A 1068 -22.68 -9.90 3.17
CA ASP A 1068 -23.14 -11.29 3.33
C ASP A 1068 -24.27 -11.56 2.34
N HIS A 1069 -23.97 -12.30 1.27
CA HIS A 1069 -24.94 -12.62 0.23
C HIS A 1069 -26.07 -13.53 0.72
N HIS A 1070 -25.81 -14.40 1.69
CA HIS A 1070 -26.81 -15.34 2.20
C HIS A 1070 -27.81 -14.64 3.12
N ARG A 1071 -27.33 -13.70 3.94
CA ARG A 1071 -28.17 -12.93 4.88
C ARG A 1071 -28.70 -11.61 4.30
N ARG A 1072 -28.16 -11.17 3.17
CA ARG A 1072 -28.44 -9.86 2.53
C ARG A 1072 -28.16 -8.69 3.47
N GLU A 1073 -27.03 -8.76 4.17
CA GLU A 1073 -26.60 -7.74 5.15
C GLU A 1073 -25.20 -7.21 4.79
N LEU A 1074 -25.00 -5.91 5.00
CA LEU A 1074 -23.69 -5.26 4.97
C LEU A 1074 -23.13 -5.21 6.39
N CYS A 1075 -21.93 -5.74 6.60
CA CYS A 1075 -21.28 -5.75 7.91
C CYS A 1075 -19.98 -4.95 7.89
N TRP A 1076 -19.73 -4.18 8.96
CA TRP A 1076 -18.52 -3.36 9.10
C TRP A 1076 -17.90 -3.46 10.48
N GLY A 1077 -16.60 -3.18 10.54
CA GLY A 1077 -15.82 -3.08 11.77
C GLY A 1077 -15.40 -1.64 12.03
N ASP A 1078 -15.69 -1.10 13.20
CA ASP A 1078 -15.29 0.25 13.61
C ASP A 1078 -14.21 0.19 14.70
N ALA A 1079 -13.03 0.71 14.40
CA ALA A 1079 -11.88 0.66 15.32
C ALA A 1079 -11.98 1.63 16.50
N LYS A 1080 -12.76 2.71 16.38
CA LYS A 1080 -12.97 3.67 17.48
C LYS A 1080 -14.11 3.21 18.38
N MET A 1081 -15.19 2.70 17.79
CA MET A 1081 -16.34 2.18 18.53
C MET A 1081 -16.09 0.79 19.10
N LYS A 1082 -15.08 0.08 18.58
CA LYS A 1082 -14.72 -1.29 18.97
C LYS A 1082 -15.83 -2.30 18.72
N THR A 1083 -16.63 -2.07 17.67
CA THR A 1083 -17.78 -2.90 17.30
C THR A 1083 -17.61 -3.54 15.93
N ILE A 1084 -18.26 -4.70 15.77
CA ILE A 1084 -18.62 -5.24 14.45
C ILE A 1084 -20.14 -5.20 14.37
N GLU A 1085 -20.69 -4.55 13.36
CA GLU A 1085 -22.13 -4.35 13.19
C GLU A 1085 -22.55 -4.76 11.78
N CYS A 1086 -23.83 -5.11 11.63
CA CYS A 1086 -24.43 -5.48 10.36
C CYS A 1086 -25.75 -4.73 10.17
N VAL A 1087 -26.07 -4.37 8.93
CA VAL A 1087 -27.29 -3.68 8.55
C VAL A 1087 -27.81 -4.25 7.23
N ARG A 1088 -29.12 -4.22 6.99
CA ARG A 1088 -29.65 -4.58 5.67
C ARG A 1088 -29.23 -3.56 4.60
N ASP A 1089 -29.31 -3.99 3.35
CA ASP A 1089 -28.98 -3.18 2.18
C ASP A 1089 -29.80 -1.88 2.09
N ASP A 1090 -31.02 -1.85 2.65
CA ASP A 1090 -31.91 -0.67 2.75
C ASP A 1090 -31.65 0.22 3.99
N GLY A 1091 -30.72 -0.15 4.87
CA GLY A 1091 -30.41 0.57 6.11
C GLY A 1091 -31.23 0.12 7.33
N SER A 1092 -32.17 -0.81 7.16
CA SER A 1092 -32.99 -1.35 8.25
C SER A 1092 -32.29 -2.46 9.04
N ASN A 1093 -32.88 -2.83 10.19
CA ASN A 1093 -32.47 -3.98 11.02
C ASN A 1093 -30.97 -4.00 11.38
N ARG A 1094 -30.40 -2.83 11.70
CA ARG A 1094 -29.05 -2.69 12.23
C ARG A 1094 -28.89 -3.52 13.51
N ARG A 1095 -27.90 -4.40 13.55
CA ARG A 1095 -27.59 -5.27 14.69
C ARG A 1095 -26.09 -5.28 15.00
N VAL A 1096 -25.75 -5.41 16.27
CA VAL A 1096 -24.37 -5.54 16.74
C VAL A 1096 -23.99 -7.03 16.76
N LEU A 1097 -22.89 -7.38 16.10
CA LEU A 1097 -22.34 -8.73 16.09
C LEU A 1097 -21.28 -8.92 17.17
N LEU A 1098 -20.45 -7.90 17.43
CA LEU A 1098 -19.41 -7.94 18.45
C LEU A 1098 -19.20 -6.55 19.08
N THR A 1099 -18.94 -6.48 20.39
CA THR A 1099 -18.61 -5.27 21.15
C THR A 1099 -17.44 -5.52 22.11
N ASP A 1100 -16.64 -4.49 22.38
CA ASP A 1100 -15.61 -4.40 23.44
C ASP A 1100 -14.43 -5.40 23.40
N GLN A 1101 -14.48 -6.40 22.50
CA GLN A 1101 -13.39 -7.37 22.32
C GLN A 1101 -12.52 -7.08 21.09
N THR A 1102 -12.86 -6.06 20.30
CA THR A 1102 -11.99 -5.56 19.23
C THR A 1102 -11.16 -4.40 19.77
N THR A 1103 -9.87 -4.37 19.45
CA THR A 1103 -8.95 -3.35 19.94
C THR A 1103 -8.55 -2.35 18.87
N MET A 1104 -8.23 -2.83 17.66
CA MET A 1104 -7.94 -1.98 16.50
C MET A 1104 -8.17 -2.77 15.21
N ILE A 1105 -9.45 -3.01 14.90
CA ILE A 1105 -9.88 -3.74 13.69
C ILE A 1105 -9.45 -3.03 12.41
N PHE A 1106 -8.99 -3.80 11.42
CA PHE A 1106 -8.63 -3.28 10.10
C PHE A 1106 -9.41 -3.96 8.97
N GLY A 1107 -9.08 -5.21 8.64
CA GLY A 1107 -9.76 -6.00 7.63
C GLY A 1107 -10.93 -6.77 8.23
N LEU A 1108 -11.97 -7.01 7.43
CA LEU A 1108 -13.15 -7.80 7.81
C LEU A 1108 -13.61 -8.59 6.59
N SER A 1109 -13.88 -9.89 6.76
CA SER A 1109 -14.27 -10.78 5.66
C SER A 1109 -15.41 -11.72 6.02
N ASP A 1110 -16.19 -12.06 4.99
CA ASP A 1110 -17.30 -13.00 5.00
C ASP A 1110 -16.86 -14.47 4.93
N GLY A 1111 -16.94 -15.22 6.01
CA GLY A 1111 -16.95 -16.68 5.97
C GLY A 1111 -18.38 -17.24 5.89
N LEU A 1112 -18.56 -18.54 5.60
CA LEU A 1112 -19.92 -19.12 5.58
C LEU A 1112 -20.62 -18.97 6.94
N GLN A 1113 -20.05 -19.57 7.99
CA GLN A 1113 -20.59 -19.51 9.37
C GLN A 1113 -20.03 -18.35 10.19
N TYR A 1114 -18.80 -17.92 9.89
CA TYR A 1114 -18.03 -17.01 10.73
C TYR A 1114 -17.76 -15.67 10.03
N ALA A 1115 -17.65 -14.61 10.81
CA ALA A 1115 -16.98 -13.37 10.39
C ALA A 1115 -15.53 -13.40 10.88
N TYR A 1116 -14.60 -12.98 10.02
CA TYR A 1116 -13.16 -12.95 10.33
C TYR A 1116 -12.65 -11.52 10.26
N TRP A 1117 -11.77 -11.12 11.18
CA TRP A 1117 -11.16 -9.80 11.17
C TRP A 1117 -9.68 -9.82 11.53
N THR A 1118 -8.94 -8.82 11.07
CA THR A 1118 -7.58 -8.55 11.51
C THR A 1118 -7.57 -7.45 12.55
N ASP A 1119 -6.76 -7.61 13.59
CA ASP A 1119 -6.61 -6.61 14.65
C ASP A 1119 -5.14 -6.21 14.81
N TRP A 1120 -4.86 -4.91 14.68
CA TRP A 1120 -3.49 -4.38 14.74
C TRP A 1120 -2.90 -4.36 16.15
N SER A 1121 -3.73 -4.33 17.19
CA SER A 1121 -3.26 -4.24 18.58
C SER A 1121 -2.94 -5.63 19.14
N THR A 1122 -3.75 -6.64 18.83
CA THR A 1122 -3.45 -8.03 19.22
C THR A 1122 -2.56 -8.75 18.22
N ASN A 1123 -2.46 -8.24 16.99
CA ASN A 1123 -1.80 -8.89 15.85
C ASN A 1123 -2.33 -10.32 15.60
N LYS A 1124 -3.62 -10.54 15.85
CA LYS A 1124 -4.32 -11.81 15.63
C LYS A 1124 -5.42 -11.65 14.57
N ILE A 1125 -5.80 -12.78 13.98
CA ILE A 1125 -7.04 -12.89 13.20
C ILE A 1125 -8.13 -13.35 14.16
N GLY A 1126 -9.12 -12.51 14.41
CA GLY A 1126 -10.30 -12.89 15.17
C GLY A 1126 -11.33 -13.60 14.31
N ARG A 1127 -12.14 -14.44 14.96
CA ARG A 1127 -13.26 -15.18 14.36
C ARG A 1127 -14.45 -15.17 15.30
N ILE A 1128 -15.64 -14.87 14.78
CA ILE A 1128 -16.90 -14.93 15.54
C ILE A 1128 -18.02 -15.59 14.73
N ASP A 1129 -18.86 -16.38 15.39
CA ASP A 1129 -20.04 -16.98 14.77
C ASP A 1129 -21.07 -15.89 14.45
N LYS A 1130 -21.63 -15.90 13.24
CA LYS A 1130 -22.64 -14.92 12.81
C LYS A 1130 -23.98 -15.10 13.52
N THR A 1131 -24.21 -16.25 14.16
CA THR A 1131 -25.31 -16.49 15.09
C THR A 1131 -24.83 -16.28 16.53
N PRO A 1132 -25.56 -15.53 17.36
CA PRO A 1132 -25.14 -15.24 18.72
C PRO A 1132 -25.24 -16.52 19.58
N SER A 1133 -24.19 -17.34 19.56
CA SER A 1133 -24.15 -18.59 20.32
C SER A 1133 -22.78 -18.93 20.92
N ARG A 1134 -21.71 -18.17 20.61
CA ARG A 1134 -20.35 -18.42 21.13
C ARG A 1134 -19.54 -17.15 21.33
N THR A 1135 -18.59 -17.21 22.26
CA THR A 1135 -17.54 -16.19 22.43
C THR A 1135 -16.64 -16.15 21.19
N PRO A 1136 -16.13 -14.97 20.79
CA PRO A 1136 -15.14 -14.87 19.73
C PRO A 1136 -13.86 -15.66 20.10
N ASP A 1137 -13.15 -16.11 19.07
CA ASP A 1137 -11.92 -16.90 19.15
C ASP A 1137 -10.90 -16.37 18.13
N SER A 1138 -9.69 -16.93 18.07
CA SER A 1138 -8.64 -16.52 17.14
C SER A 1138 -8.22 -17.64 16.19
N VAL A 1139 -7.83 -17.27 14.97
CA VAL A 1139 -7.20 -18.17 14.01
C VAL A 1139 -5.68 -18.05 14.15
N LEU A 1140 -5.00 -19.19 14.28
CA LEU A 1140 -3.54 -19.25 14.37
C LEU A 1140 -2.93 -18.74 13.07
N LEU A 1141 -1.98 -17.81 13.19
CA LEU A 1141 -1.20 -17.35 12.06
C LEU A 1141 -0.08 -18.34 11.75
N PRO A 1142 0.13 -18.67 10.47
CA PRO A 1142 1.28 -19.46 10.06
C PRO A 1142 2.60 -18.72 10.30
N SER A 1143 3.68 -19.47 10.49
CA SER A 1143 5.03 -18.92 10.64
C SER A 1143 5.48 -18.23 9.34
N GLY A 1144 6.27 -17.15 9.45
CA GLY A 1144 6.92 -16.52 8.29
C GLY A 1144 6.39 -15.15 7.86
N GLY A 1145 5.49 -14.56 8.64
CA GLY A 1145 5.03 -13.18 8.44
C GLY A 1145 5.27 -12.31 9.69
N ASN A 1146 5.76 -11.08 9.49
CA ASN A 1146 6.03 -10.12 10.56
C ASN A 1146 5.44 -8.75 10.19
N GLY A 1147 4.84 -8.05 11.15
CA GLY A 1147 4.18 -6.75 10.96
C GLY A 1147 2.66 -6.79 11.08
N LYS A 1148 2.03 -5.64 10.85
CA LYS A 1148 0.57 -5.46 11.00
C LYS A 1148 -0.20 -6.26 9.95
N LEU A 1149 -1.30 -6.86 10.37
CA LEU A 1149 -2.26 -7.55 9.50
C LEU A 1149 -3.22 -6.53 8.87
N TYR A 1150 -3.23 -6.41 7.54
CA TYR A 1150 -4.09 -5.50 6.79
C TYR A 1150 -5.38 -6.22 6.34
N GLY A 1151 -5.75 -6.14 5.06
CA GLY A 1151 -6.92 -6.83 4.53
C GLY A 1151 -6.79 -8.35 4.62
N LEU A 1152 -7.93 -9.01 4.82
CA LEU A 1152 -8.05 -10.46 4.70
C LEU A 1152 -9.24 -10.79 3.80
N VAL A 1153 -9.23 -12.00 3.24
CA VAL A 1153 -10.37 -12.55 2.50
C VAL A 1153 -10.49 -14.05 2.78
N ALA A 1154 -11.71 -14.48 3.08
CA ALA A 1154 -12.04 -15.89 3.23
C ALA A 1154 -12.34 -16.50 1.86
N VAL A 1155 -11.57 -17.51 1.47
CA VAL A 1155 -11.75 -18.23 0.22
C VAL A 1155 -12.68 -19.41 0.47
N LYS A 1156 -13.84 -19.38 -0.18
CA LYS A 1156 -14.85 -20.44 -0.15
C LYS A 1156 -14.54 -21.52 -1.19
N ASP A 1157 -15.09 -22.71 -1.00
CA ASP A 1157 -14.98 -23.86 -1.90
C ASP A 1157 -15.61 -23.63 -3.28
N SER A 1158 -16.59 -22.74 -3.36
CA SER A 1158 -17.31 -22.37 -4.58
C SER A 1158 -17.72 -20.90 -4.58
N CYS A 1159 -17.90 -20.34 -5.76
CA CYS A 1159 -18.60 -19.06 -5.90
C CYS A 1159 -20.09 -19.25 -5.59
N PRO A 1160 -20.79 -18.22 -5.08
CA PRO A 1160 -22.24 -18.22 -5.01
C PRO A 1160 -22.83 -18.50 -6.40
N SER A 1161 -23.48 -19.65 -6.57
CA SER A 1161 -24.00 -20.15 -7.86
C SER A 1161 -25.38 -19.57 -8.22
N ASP A 1162 -26.08 -19.02 -7.24
CA ASP A 1162 -27.36 -18.32 -7.31
C ASP A 1162 -27.22 -16.83 -7.67
N VAL A 1163 -25.99 -16.30 -7.64
CA VAL A 1163 -25.72 -14.88 -7.92
C VAL A 1163 -25.38 -14.69 -9.40
N ASN A 1164 -26.26 -13.98 -10.12
CA ASN A 1164 -26.06 -13.63 -11.52
C ASN A 1164 -26.63 -12.24 -11.85
N ASN A 1165 -26.22 -11.68 -12.99
CA ASN A 1165 -26.75 -10.42 -13.49
C ASN A 1165 -26.63 -10.32 -15.03
N VAL A 1166 -27.31 -9.32 -15.60
CA VAL A 1166 -27.37 -9.13 -17.06
C VAL A 1166 -26.00 -8.93 -17.71
N CYS A 1167 -25.03 -8.33 -17.01
CA CYS A 1167 -23.68 -8.13 -17.53
C CYS A 1167 -22.84 -9.42 -17.53
N GLY A 1168 -23.18 -10.41 -16.70
CA GLY A 1168 -22.54 -11.73 -16.68
C GLY A 1168 -23.04 -12.66 -17.79
N ASP A 1169 -24.32 -12.58 -18.14
CA ASP A 1169 -24.96 -13.45 -19.14
C ASP A 1169 -24.86 -12.91 -20.57
N ASN A 1170 -24.97 -11.58 -20.75
CA ASN A 1170 -24.93 -10.97 -22.08
C ASN A 1170 -24.36 -9.54 -22.04
N ASN A 1171 -23.08 -9.39 -22.38
CA ASN A 1171 -22.39 -8.10 -22.38
C ASN A 1171 -22.57 -7.36 -23.72
N ASP A 1172 -23.80 -6.89 -24.01
CA ASP A 1172 -24.10 -6.15 -25.26
C ASP A 1172 -23.56 -4.70 -25.28
N CYS A 1173 -22.65 -4.34 -24.36
CA CYS A 1173 -22.01 -3.02 -24.41
C CYS A 1173 -20.98 -2.97 -25.54
N THR A 1174 -20.89 -1.82 -26.21
CA THR A 1174 -20.02 -1.66 -27.38
C THR A 1174 -18.53 -1.59 -27.01
N THR A 1175 -17.65 -1.74 -28.00
CA THR A 1175 -16.19 -1.66 -27.80
C THR A 1175 -15.80 -0.35 -27.11
N GLY A 1176 -15.05 -0.42 -26.01
CA GLY A 1176 -14.65 0.74 -25.21
C GLY A 1176 -15.57 1.06 -24.01
N GLN A 1177 -16.66 0.29 -23.82
CA GLN A 1177 -17.60 0.49 -22.71
C GLN A 1177 -17.52 -0.63 -21.65
N LEU A 1178 -17.78 -0.25 -20.40
CA LEU A 1178 -18.02 -1.13 -19.26
C LEU A 1178 -19.53 -1.42 -19.14
N CYS A 1179 -19.89 -2.67 -18.89
CA CYS A 1179 -21.26 -3.04 -18.50
C CYS A 1179 -21.36 -3.03 -16.96
N LEU A 1180 -22.20 -2.16 -16.42
CA LEU A 1180 -22.44 -2.03 -14.98
C LEU A 1180 -23.89 -2.41 -14.68
N PRO A 1181 -24.17 -3.39 -13.81
CA PRO A 1181 -25.55 -3.79 -13.50
C PRO A 1181 -26.25 -2.66 -12.73
N ASN A 1182 -27.50 -2.39 -13.10
CA ASN A 1182 -28.36 -1.40 -12.45
C ASN A 1182 -29.82 -1.87 -12.55
N LEU A 1183 -30.33 -2.49 -11.48
CA LEU A 1183 -31.67 -3.06 -11.45
C LEU A 1183 -32.80 -2.02 -11.46
N SER A 1184 -32.52 -0.75 -11.17
CA SER A 1184 -33.51 0.34 -11.28
C SER A 1184 -33.92 0.63 -12.73
N LEU A 1185 -33.17 0.12 -13.72
CA LEU A 1185 -33.43 0.33 -15.14
C LEU A 1185 -34.14 -0.86 -15.78
N ARG A 1186 -34.99 -0.58 -16.79
CA ARG A 1186 -35.66 -1.62 -17.59
C ARG A 1186 -34.67 -2.58 -18.26
N ALA A 1187 -33.53 -2.07 -18.72
CA ALA A 1187 -32.45 -2.87 -19.29
C ALA A 1187 -31.60 -3.60 -18.24
N LYS A 1188 -31.78 -3.30 -16.95
CA LYS A 1188 -31.04 -3.85 -15.80
C LYS A 1188 -29.51 -3.68 -15.84
N ARG A 1189 -28.99 -2.86 -16.77
CA ARG A 1189 -27.57 -2.54 -16.96
C ARG A 1189 -27.39 -1.13 -17.52
N VAL A 1190 -26.19 -0.59 -17.37
CA VAL A 1190 -25.71 0.64 -18.01
C VAL A 1190 -24.39 0.38 -18.70
N CYS A 1191 -24.24 0.87 -19.93
CA CYS A 1191 -22.96 0.85 -20.66
C CYS A 1191 -22.26 2.19 -20.45
N HIS A 1192 -21.16 2.18 -19.69
CA HIS A 1192 -20.37 3.38 -19.43
C HIS A 1192 -19.09 3.40 -20.26
N CYS A 1193 -18.83 4.51 -20.94
CA CYS A 1193 -17.54 4.74 -21.57
C CYS A 1193 -16.43 4.78 -20.53
N ALA A 1194 -15.38 3.99 -20.78
CA ALA A 1194 -14.16 4.05 -20.00
C ALA A 1194 -13.41 5.34 -20.32
N ASP A 1195 -12.82 5.95 -19.29
CA ASP A 1195 -12.12 7.22 -19.41
C ASP A 1195 -10.81 7.06 -20.21
N ASN A 1196 -10.29 5.84 -20.30
CA ASN A 1196 -9.12 5.47 -21.10
C ASN A 1196 -9.44 4.86 -22.49
N ALA A 1197 -10.72 4.86 -22.93
CA ALA A 1197 -11.10 4.27 -24.23
C ALA A 1197 -10.92 5.22 -25.44
N GLY A 1198 -10.63 6.51 -25.22
CA GLY A 1198 -10.37 7.48 -26.31
C GLY A 1198 -11.49 7.55 -27.37
N LEU A 1199 -11.12 7.58 -28.66
CA LEU A 1199 -12.03 7.68 -29.82
C LEU A 1199 -12.95 6.47 -30.02
N GLN A 1200 -12.71 5.34 -29.33
CA GLN A 1200 -13.53 4.13 -29.47
C GLN A 1200 -14.97 4.34 -28.99
N CYS A 1201 -15.19 5.32 -28.10
CA CYS A 1201 -16.52 5.72 -27.64
C CYS A 1201 -17.27 6.69 -28.58
N LEU A 1202 -16.65 7.15 -29.68
CA LEU A 1202 -17.23 8.14 -30.61
C LEU A 1202 -17.90 7.52 -31.85
N ILE A 1203 -17.94 6.20 -32.01
CA ILE A 1203 -18.58 5.54 -33.16
C ILE A 1203 -20.04 5.17 -32.85
N ARG A 1204 -20.95 6.16 -32.92
CA ARG A 1204 -22.28 6.05 -33.57
C ARG A 1204 -23.00 7.41 -33.62
N GLU A 1205 -22.71 8.19 -34.65
CA GLU A 1205 -23.75 8.91 -35.39
C GLU A 1205 -23.63 8.51 -36.87
N ARG A 1206 -24.38 7.48 -37.28
CA ARG A 1206 -24.86 7.41 -38.66
C ARG A 1206 -26.38 7.52 -38.61
N PRO A 1207 -26.99 8.52 -39.27
CA PRO A 1207 -28.44 8.57 -39.39
C PRO A 1207 -28.94 7.38 -40.23
N PRO A 1208 -30.16 6.89 -39.98
CA PRO A 1208 -30.74 5.80 -40.75
C PRO A 1208 -30.88 6.19 -42.24
N PRO A 1209 -30.77 5.23 -43.18
CA PRO A 1209 -30.98 5.51 -44.59
C PRO A 1209 -32.44 5.92 -44.85
N PRO A 1210 -32.71 6.80 -45.83
CA PRO A 1210 -34.06 7.21 -46.16
C PRO A 1210 -34.87 6.02 -46.70
N PRO A 1211 -36.18 5.94 -46.42
CA PRO A 1211 -37.02 4.86 -46.91
C PRO A 1211 -37.13 4.89 -48.45
N PRO A 1212 -37.26 3.72 -49.11
CA PRO A 1212 -37.42 3.67 -50.56
C PRO A 1212 -38.76 4.32 -50.98
N PRO A 1213 -38.83 4.91 -52.18
CA PRO A 1213 -40.04 5.54 -52.66
C PRO A 1213 -41.14 4.48 -52.83
N GLN A 1214 -42.28 4.68 -52.18
CA GLN A 1214 -43.46 3.88 -52.43
C GLN A 1214 -43.94 4.14 -53.86
N LEU A 1215 -43.88 3.09 -54.68
CA LEU A 1215 -44.61 2.99 -55.94
C LEU A 1215 -45.93 2.30 -55.64
N GLY A 1216 -47.04 2.99 -55.96
CA GLY A 1216 -48.37 2.41 -56.18
C GLY A 1216 -49.22 2.23 -54.94
#